data_AF-J2IZE8-F1
#
_entry.id   AF-J2IZE8-F1
#
_cell.length_a   1.000
_cell.length_b   1.000
_cell.length_c   1.000
_cell.angle_alpha   90.00
_cell.angle_beta   90.00
_cell.angle_gamma   90.00
#
_symmetry.space_group_name_H-M   'P 1'
#
loop_
_entity.id
_entity.type
_entity.pdbx_description
1 polymer ?
#
loop_
_entity_poly.entity_id
_entity_poly.type
_entity_poly.pdbx_seq_one_letter_code
_entity_poly.pdbx_strand_id
1 'polypeptide(L)'
;MKKKLTSFFGALLFFPLCMFSQIYVSPTGAAGNPGTLASPTTVANAITTVSPGQTIYMRGGTYSIASTILIARANSGTAGNLKRIEAYNGEIPILDFSAQTESASNRGIVLDGLYWYFKGITIRNAGDNGMLLSGNNNTIDNCIFEKNRDTGLQLSRYTTSYTSISQWPSNNLILNCEAFDNKDAGSENADGFAAKLTCGEGNIFRGCISHNNIDDGWDLYTKTDTGPIGIILFENCVAYNNGTLTTSGTSGSGDKNGFKLGGEGIAVNHILRRCVSFGNGQHGFTDNNNLGSIEMSNNTSYNNAESNFNFRTGGTHQFRNNLSYNSGSSDKKTGTDVGNSNVWWINNVSTNGGALVVSSADFVTLTPTVTKNTDGSPNLGNFLALSTSSDLINAGVTATGITFNGTAPDLGAIESGGTAVTNYTLTTTANPTAGGSIARSPNATSYAAGTVVTLTATPASGYTFTSWSNGATTASTTVTMNANTTITANFTAATASYTLTTTASPTAGGSISRSPNATSYAAGTVVTLTATPASGYTFTSWSNGATTASTTVTMNANTTITANFTAATTSYTLTTTASPTAGGSISRSPNATSYASGTVVTLTATPASGYTFASWSNGATTASTTVTMNANTTITATFNPVTSGNTTLRIDDNAIIASGYCGADGSIQNSYTGADGGYYINLSNSAAKGIDYSVNVPSAGTYTIKFRYANGSSSSATVAKVVVNGTTAIASLGFPKTASWTTWATTTDATITLVSGINRIRLETTVSSEFANIDWLEITGNSPTAASCSSSGKSTLSNAAIAETISVSEAVVSPNPAVNTIKLIVTTTEAKEASITLSNINGQILLSKKQVLESGQNVIAVNESAIAAGLYILTVQSADIQKTIKVIMK
;
A
#
# COMPACT_ATOMS: atom_id res chain seq x y z
N MET A 1 -55.88 -22.71 -26.49
CA MET A 1 -55.40 -22.13 -27.77
C MET A 1 -55.27 -20.61 -27.62
N LYS A 2 -54.29 -20.02 -28.32
CA LYS A 2 -53.98 -18.59 -28.47
C LYS A 2 -53.13 -17.93 -27.36
N LYS A 3 -51.82 -17.99 -27.64
CA LYS A 3 -50.73 -17.15 -27.14
C LYS A 3 -50.66 -15.82 -27.91
N LYS A 4 -50.10 -14.79 -27.24
CA LYS A 4 -49.29 -13.67 -27.76
C LYS A 4 -50.07 -12.58 -28.55
N LEU A 5 -49.77 -11.28 -28.51
CA LEU A 5 -48.62 -10.48 -28.06
C LEU A 5 -49.09 -9.00 -28.03
N THR A 6 -48.77 -8.21 -27.00
CA THR A 6 -48.67 -6.73 -27.16
C THR A 6 -47.77 -6.12 -26.08
N SER A 7 -46.68 -5.54 -26.57
CA SER A 7 -46.02 -4.29 -26.17
C SER A 7 -45.70 -4.06 -24.68
N PHE A 8 -44.41 -4.17 -24.35
CA PHE A 8 -43.79 -3.24 -23.39
C PHE A 8 -42.48 -2.74 -24.00
N PHE A 9 -42.45 -1.44 -24.28
CA PHE A 9 -41.28 -0.67 -24.70
C PHE A 9 -40.23 -0.73 -23.58
N GLY A 10 -39.16 -1.50 -23.80
CA GLY A 10 -37.95 -1.44 -22.99
C GLY A 10 -36.94 -0.54 -23.71
N ALA A 11 -36.66 0.63 -23.13
CA ALA A 11 -35.55 1.47 -23.54
C ALA A 11 -34.26 0.64 -23.46
N LEU A 12 -33.70 0.30 -24.61
CA LEU A 12 -32.39 -0.32 -24.74
C LEU A 12 -31.35 0.75 -24.36
N LEU A 13 -30.99 0.80 -23.08
CA LEU A 13 -29.76 1.48 -22.64
C LEU A 13 -28.60 0.71 -23.27
N PHE A 14 -28.08 1.24 -24.38
CA PHE A 14 -26.78 0.92 -24.91
C PHE A 14 -25.75 1.19 -23.80
N PHE A 15 -25.34 0.15 -23.08
CA PHE A 15 -24.06 0.20 -22.37
C PHE A 15 -22.98 0.32 -23.45
N PRO A 16 -22.16 1.38 -23.46
CA PRO A 16 -21.03 1.41 -24.34
C PRO A 16 -20.10 0.27 -23.87
N LEU A 17 -19.95 -0.77 -24.70
CA LEU A 17 -18.77 -1.61 -24.61
C LEU A 17 -17.59 -0.65 -24.62
N CYS A 18 -16.84 -0.58 -23.52
CA CYS A 18 -15.56 0.11 -23.50
C CYS A 18 -14.60 -0.73 -24.36
N MET A 19 -14.74 -0.62 -25.69
CA MET A 19 -13.68 -0.98 -26.62
C MET A 19 -12.47 -0.18 -26.16
N PHE A 20 -11.35 -0.86 -25.90
CA PHE A 20 -10.05 -0.18 -25.82
C PHE A 20 -9.95 0.73 -27.05
N SER A 21 -10.00 2.04 -26.85
CA SER A 21 -10.27 2.97 -27.96
C SER A 21 -9.14 2.83 -28.99
N GLN A 22 -9.51 2.46 -30.21
CA GLN A 22 -8.61 2.45 -31.36
C GLN A 22 -8.57 3.86 -31.90
N ILE A 23 -7.38 4.36 -32.23
CA ILE A 23 -7.22 5.69 -32.80
C ILE A 23 -6.90 5.52 -34.27
N TYR A 24 -7.74 6.04 -35.15
CA TYR A 24 -7.53 6.01 -36.59
C TYR A 24 -6.91 7.32 -37.06
N VAL A 25 -5.88 7.21 -37.89
CA VAL A 25 -5.26 8.35 -38.58
C VAL A 25 -5.31 8.14 -40.08
N SER A 26 -5.39 9.23 -40.84
CA SER A 26 -5.39 9.19 -42.31
C SER A 26 -4.64 10.40 -42.87
N PRO A 27 -4.20 10.36 -44.14
CA PRO A 27 -3.57 11.50 -44.80
C PRO A 27 -4.41 12.80 -44.75
N THR A 28 -5.73 12.67 -44.76
CA THR A 28 -6.68 13.80 -44.72
C THR A 28 -7.31 13.98 -43.33
N GLY A 29 -6.76 13.34 -42.29
CA GLY A 29 -7.27 13.47 -40.92
C GLY A 29 -6.99 14.85 -40.34
N ALA A 30 -7.85 15.33 -39.45
CA ALA A 30 -7.70 16.62 -38.79
C ALA A 30 -7.51 16.46 -37.28
N ALA A 31 -6.69 17.32 -36.65
CA ALA A 31 -6.35 17.17 -35.23
C ALA A 31 -7.58 17.25 -34.30
N GLY A 32 -8.61 18.04 -34.68
CA GLY A 32 -9.88 18.13 -33.95
C GLY A 32 -10.81 16.93 -34.13
N ASN A 33 -10.50 15.99 -35.03
CA ASN A 33 -11.32 14.81 -35.24
C ASN A 33 -11.14 13.81 -34.08
N PRO A 34 -12.20 13.06 -33.73
CA PRO A 34 -12.20 12.14 -32.58
C PRO A 34 -11.32 10.89 -32.75
N GLY A 35 -10.67 10.70 -33.91
CA GLY A 35 -9.83 9.53 -34.16
C GLY A 35 -10.61 8.25 -34.39
N THR A 36 -11.86 8.35 -34.86
CA THR A 36 -12.66 7.17 -35.25
C THR A 36 -12.39 6.79 -36.71
N LEU A 37 -12.75 5.58 -37.12
CA LEU A 37 -12.56 5.14 -38.52
C LEU A 37 -13.26 6.08 -39.52
N ALA A 38 -14.44 6.61 -39.18
CA ALA A 38 -15.21 7.53 -40.00
C ALA A 38 -14.69 8.99 -39.94
N SER A 39 -13.99 9.35 -38.87
CA SER A 39 -13.45 10.70 -38.66
C SER A 39 -12.03 10.59 -38.06
N PRO A 40 -11.04 10.19 -38.88
CA PRO A 40 -9.67 9.96 -38.43
C PRO A 40 -8.97 11.26 -38.03
N THR A 41 -8.06 11.18 -37.06
CA THR A 41 -7.25 12.30 -36.58
C THR A 41 -5.87 12.33 -37.27
N THR A 42 -4.99 13.26 -36.88
CA THR A 42 -3.62 13.31 -37.40
C THR A 42 -2.69 12.37 -36.63
N VAL A 43 -1.57 11.96 -37.24
CA VAL A 43 -0.53 11.14 -36.60
C VAL A 43 -0.01 11.81 -35.32
N ALA A 44 0.26 13.12 -35.37
CA ALA A 44 0.74 13.88 -34.22
C ALA A 44 -0.27 13.86 -33.05
N ASN A 45 -1.55 14.10 -33.32
CA ASN A 45 -2.58 14.08 -32.28
C ASN A 45 -2.82 12.66 -31.73
N ALA A 46 -2.72 11.62 -32.57
CA ALA A 46 -2.84 10.25 -32.11
C ALA A 46 -1.69 9.85 -31.17
N ILE A 47 -0.45 10.24 -31.49
CA ILE A 47 0.73 9.98 -30.65
C ILE A 47 0.62 10.66 -29.29
N THR A 48 0.05 11.86 -29.20
CA THR A 48 -0.11 12.57 -27.91
C THR A 48 -1.24 12.01 -27.05
N THR A 49 -2.25 11.37 -27.66
CA THR A 49 -3.45 10.91 -26.96
C THR A 49 -3.47 9.41 -26.67
N VAL A 50 -2.66 8.61 -27.37
CA VAL A 50 -2.60 7.16 -27.20
C VAL A 50 -2.12 6.77 -25.79
N SER A 51 -2.85 5.85 -25.15
CA SER A 51 -2.51 5.27 -23.85
C SER A 51 -1.86 3.88 -23.99
N PRO A 52 -1.09 3.41 -22.99
CA PRO A 52 -0.53 2.06 -23.01
C PRO A 52 -1.61 0.99 -23.29
N GLY A 53 -1.31 0.05 -24.19
CA GLY A 53 -2.26 -0.98 -24.65
C GLY A 53 -3.15 -0.56 -25.83
N GLN A 54 -3.17 0.71 -26.24
CA GLN A 54 -3.92 1.18 -27.39
C GLN A 54 -3.13 1.10 -28.70
N THR A 55 -3.88 1.07 -29.82
CA THR A 55 -3.34 1.02 -31.17
C THR A 55 -3.77 2.24 -31.97
N ILE A 56 -2.80 2.86 -32.63
CA ILE A 56 -2.99 3.84 -33.69
C ILE A 56 -3.00 3.07 -35.02
N TYR A 57 -4.17 3.00 -35.66
CA TYR A 57 -4.31 2.42 -36.99
C TYR A 57 -4.13 3.49 -38.06
N MET A 58 -3.10 3.33 -38.88
CA MET A 58 -2.78 4.21 -40.00
C MET A 58 -3.49 3.73 -41.26
N ARG A 59 -4.37 4.58 -41.80
CA ARG A 59 -4.95 4.37 -43.12
C ARG A 59 -3.90 4.54 -44.21
N GLY A 60 -4.08 3.88 -45.33
CA GLY A 60 -3.19 3.93 -46.48
C GLY A 60 -3.12 5.31 -47.12
N GLY A 61 -2.00 5.55 -47.81
CA GLY A 61 -1.71 6.80 -48.50
C GLY A 61 -0.55 7.58 -47.87
N THR A 62 -0.24 8.71 -48.49
CA THR A 62 0.94 9.51 -48.16
C THR A 62 0.61 10.61 -47.16
N TYR A 63 1.27 10.55 -46.01
CA TYR A 63 1.23 11.58 -44.96
C TYR A 63 2.40 12.52 -45.19
N SER A 64 2.11 13.76 -45.57
CA SER A 64 3.14 14.80 -45.73
C SER A 64 3.56 15.33 -44.37
N ILE A 65 4.80 15.03 -43.95
CA ILE A 65 5.34 15.42 -42.64
C ILE A 65 6.48 16.43 -42.84
N ALA A 66 6.35 17.61 -42.24
CA ALA A 66 7.34 18.68 -42.39
C ALA A 66 8.37 18.74 -41.24
N SER A 67 8.15 18.01 -40.16
CA SER A 67 8.96 18.09 -38.93
C SER A 67 9.14 16.71 -38.29
N THR A 68 10.25 16.52 -37.58
CA THR A 68 10.55 15.30 -36.84
C THR A 68 9.40 14.86 -35.95
N ILE A 69 9.00 13.59 -36.06
CA ILE A 69 8.04 12.99 -35.14
C ILE A 69 8.82 12.50 -33.92
N LEU A 70 8.74 13.25 -32.81
CA LEU A 70 9.34 12.86 -31.54
C LEU A 70 8.34 12.06 -30.68
N ILE A 71 8.65 10.79 -30.45
CA ILE A 71 8.01 9.97 -29.42
C ILE A 71 8.94 9.97 -28.20
N ALA A 72 8.70 10.94 -27.31
CA ALA A 72 9.53 11.15 -26.13
C ALA A 72 9.46 9.97 -25.15
N ARG A 73 10.51 9.78 -24.33
CA ARG A 73 10.57 8.72 -23.30
C ARG A 73 9.41 8.72 -22.32
N ALA A 74 8.87 9.89 -21.97
CA ALA A 74 7.68 10.00 -21.12
C ALA A 74 6.42 9.40 -21.77
N ASN A 75 6.39 9.31 -23.10
CA ASN A 75 5.33 8.69 -23.87
C ASN A 75 5.62 7.20 -24.11
N SER A 76 5.72 6.42 -23.04
CA SER A 76 6.04 4.98 -23.10
C SER A 76 4.80 4.09 -22.92
N GLY A 77 4.85 2.89 -23.49
CA GLY A 77 4.01 1.77 -23.05
C GLY A 77 4.54 1.14 -21.76
N THR A 78 4.01 -0.03 -21.40
CA THR A 78 4.53 -0.85 -20.30
C THR A 78 4.71 -2.29 -20.72
N ALA A 79 5.45 -3.07 -19.94
CA ALA A 79 5.52 -4.53 -20.12
C ALA A 79 4.09 -5.10 -20.12
N GLY A 80 3.72 -5.80 -21.19
CA GLY A 80 2.37 -6.36 -21.39
C GLY A 80 1.35 -5.39 -22.02
N ASN A 81 1.59 -4.08 -22.04
CA ASN A 81 0.71 -3.06 -22.64
C ASN A 81 1.50 -2.11 -23.54
N LEU A 82 1.97 -2.65 -24.66
CA LEU A 82 2.67 -1.87 -25.69
C LEU A 82 1.76 -0.78 -26.25
N LYS A 83 2.32 0.36 -26.63
CA LYS A 83 1.67 1.31 -27.53
C LYS A 83 1.95 0.89 -28.97
N ARG A 84 0.95 0.94 -29.84
CA ARG A 84 1.05 0.39 -31.20
C ARG A 84 0.80 1.46 -32.26
N ILE A 85 1.60 1.46 -33.32
CA ILE A 85 1.33 2.17 -34.59
C ILE A 85 1.38 1.12 -35.70
N GLU A 86 0.24 0.86 -36.34
CA GLU A 86 0.12 -0.23 -37.30
C GLU A 86 -0.63 0.21 -38.55
N ALA A 87 -0.19 -0.28 -39.70
CA ALA A 87 -0.97 -0.22 -40.92
C ALA A 87 -2.35 -0.87 -40.74
N TYR A 88 -3.41 -0.16 -41.13
CA TYR A 88 -4.76 -0.65 -41.01
C TYR A 88 -5.08 -1.68 -42.10
N ASN A 89 -5.40 -2.91 -41.72
CA ASN A 89 -5.98 -3.92 -42.62
C ASN A 89 -5.19 -4.18 -43.92
N GLY A 90 -3.85 -4.17 -43.84
CA GLY A 90 -2.98 -4.37 -45.01
C GLY A 90 -2.89 -3.16 -45.96
N GLU A 91 -3.48 -2.02 -45.60
CA GLU A 91 -3.25 -0.76 -46.31
C GLU A 91 -1.78 -0.32 -46.18
N ILE A 92 -1.31 0.56 -47.09
CA ILE A 92 0.10 0.99 -47.15
C ILE A 92 0.20 2.47 -46.73
N PRO A 93 0.44 2.77 -45.44
CA PRO A 93 0.71 4.12 -44.98
C PRO A 93 2.17 4.53 -45.26
N ILE A 94 2.35 5.72 -45.84
CA ILE A 94 3.67 6.28 -46.16
C ILE A 94 3.85 7.58 -45.39
N LEU A 95 4.78 7.61 -44.44
CA LEU A 95 5.24 8.84 -43.81
C LEU A 95 6.32 9.46 -44.70
N ASP A 96 5.95 10.52 -45.42
CA ASP A 96 6.83 11.19 -46.38
C ASP A 96 7.33 12.51 -45.79
N PHE A 97 8.64 12.56 -45.56
CA PHE A 97 9.32 13.69 -44.95
C PHE A 97 9.97 14.62 -45.97
N SER A 98 9.60 14.54 -47.25
CA SER A 98 10.20 15.36 -48.33
C SER A 98 10.19 16.87 -48.08
N ALA A 99 9.29 17.35 -47.20
CA ALA A 99 9.21 18.75 -46.78
C ALA A 99 10.32 19.16 -45.78
N GLN A 100 11.03 18.22 -45.17
CA GLN A 100 12.25 18.50 -44.41
C GLN A 100 13.39 18.84 -45.36
N THR A 101 14.24 19.80 -44.97
CA THR A 101 15.57 19.99 -45.59
C THR A 101 16.57 19.01 -44.99
N GLU A 102 17.68 18.75 -45.68
CA GLU A 102 18.77 17.97 -45.10
C GLU A 102 19.41 18.70 -43.91
N SER A 103 19.52 18.03 -42.76
CA SER A 103 20.12 18.55 -41.53
C SER A 103 20.15 17.45 -40.47
N ALA A 104 21.23 17.33 -39.69
CA ALA A 104 21.36 16.37 -38.58
C ALA A 104 20.32 16.52 -37.43
N SER A 105 19.44 17.52 -37.50
CA SER A 105 18.27 17.68 -36.61
C SER A 105 16.97 17.12 -37.21
N ASN A 106 16.92 16.93 -38.52
CA ASN A 106 15.71 16.65 -39.28
C ASN A 106 15.51 15.14 -39.51
N ARG A 107 15.59 14.38 -38.42
CA ARG A 107 15.23 12.95 -38.40
C ARG A 107 13.76 12.78 -38.76
N GLY A 108 13.40 11.66 -39.39
CA GLY A 108 12.00 11.34 -39.65
C GLY A 108 11.26 11.10 -38.33
N ILE A 109 11.63 10.02 -37.66
CA ILE A 109 11.09 9.64 -36.34
C ILE A 109 12.22 9.55 -35.32
N VAL A 110 12.03 10.15 -34.14
CA VAL A 110 12.84 9.86 -32.95
C VAL A 110 11.97 9.07 -31.98
N LEU A 111 12.27 7.77 -31.82
CA LEU A 111 11.58 6.89 -30.89
C LEU A 111 12.43 6.71 -29.62
N ASP A 112 12.29 7.63 -28.67
CA ASP A 112 12.92 7.57 -27.34
C ASP A 112 12.02 6.88 -26.29
N GLY A 113 10.74 6.70 -26.62
CA GLY A 113 9.74 5.92 -25.87
C GLY A 113 10.10 4.44 -25.72
N LEU A 114 9.61 3.83 -24.65
CA LEU A 114 9.77 2.42 -24.31
C LEU A 114 8.49 1.64 -24.67
N TYR A 115 8.62 0.35 -24.98
CA TYR A 115 7.47 -0.55 -25.21
C TYR A 115 6.51 -0.06 -26.32
N TRP A 116 7.07 0.34 -27.46
CA TRP A 116 6.34 0.62 -28.70
C TRP A 116 6.43 -0.54 -29.69
N TYR A 117 5.36 -0.73 -30.46
CA TYR A 117 5.30 -1.67 -31.57
C TYR A 117 4.89 -0.92 -32.84
N PHE A 118 5.77 -0.89 -33.84
CA PHE A 118 5.51 -0.33 -35.16
C PHE A 118 5.33 -1.45 -36.16
N LYS A 119 4.31 -1.37 -37.03
CA LYS A 119 4.09 -2.37 -38.07
C LYS A 119 3.67 -1.82 -39.42
N GLY A 120 4.37 -2.22 -40.47
CA GLY A 120 3.90 -2.03 -41.86
C GLY A 120 3.90 -0.59 -42.34
N ILE A 121 4.79 0.25 -41.80
CA ILE A 121 4.87 1.68 -42.16
C ILE A 121 6.07 1.92 -43.06
N THR A 122 5.88 2.65 -44.16
CA THR A 122 6.97 3.18 -44.98
C THR A 122 7.37 4.56 -44.47
N ILE A 123 8.66 4.77 -44.24
CA ILE A 123 9.26 6.01 -43.76
C ILE A 123 10.31 6.44 -44.77
N ARG A 124 10.11 7.62 -45.37
CA ARG A 124 10.95 8.06 -46.48
C ARG A 124 11.24 9.53 -46.53
N ASN A 125 12.29 9.88 -47.26
CA ASN A 125 12.71 11.25 -47.56
C ASN A 125 12.98 12.12 -46.31
N ALA A 126 13.31 11.52 -45.17
CA ALA A 126 13.72 12.29 -43.99
C ALA A 126 14.95 13.16 -44.29
N GLY A 127 15.06 14.31 -43.62
CA GLY A 127 16.20 15.21 -43.73
C GLY A 127 17.49 14.71 -43.08
N ASP A 128 17.43 13.57 -42.42
CA ASP A 128 18.48 12.83 -41.73
C ASP A 128 18.03 11.36 -41.70
N ASN A 129 18.34 10.61 -40.65
CA ASN A 129 17.89 9.23 -40.51
C ASN A 129 16.36 9.11 -40.63
N GLY A 130 15.87 8.04 -41.27
CA GLY A 130 14.44 7.74 -41.33
C GLY A 130 13.84 7.52 -39.93
N MET A 131 14.52 6.71 -39.11
CA MET A 131 14.22 6.57 -37.70
C MET A 131 15.50 6.53 -36.85
N LEU A 132 15.56 7.37 -35.82
CA LEU A 132 16.45 7.17 -34.68
C LEU A 132 15.70 6.42 -33.57
N LEU A 133 16.03 5.15 -33.38
CA LEU A 133 15.51 4.30 -32.32
C LEU A 133 16.40 4.43 -31.07
N SER A 134 15.90 5.10 -30.04
CA SER A 134 16.65 5.45 -28.82
C SER A 134 16.06 4.88 -27.53
N GLY A 135 14.83 4.39 -27.58
CA GLY A 135 14.15 3.73 -26.47
C GLY A 135 14.51 2.25 -26.34
N ASN A 136 13.86 1.60 -25.37
CA ASN A 136 14.09 0.20 -25.02
C ASN A 136 12.82 -0.63 -25.18
N ASN A 137 12.99 -1.94 -25.40
CA ASN A 137 11.90 -2.91 -25.48
C ASN A 137 10.87 -2.57 -26.58
N ASN A 138 11.32 -1.97 -27.67
CA ASN A 138 10.48 -1.67 -28.82
C ASN A 138 10.57 -2.78 -29.87
N THR A 139 9.56 -2.85 -30.73
CA THR A 139 9.56 -3.74 -31.89
C THR A 139 9.21 -2.95 -33.14
N ILE A 140 10.04 -3.05 -34.16
CA ILE A 140 9.81 -2.48 -35.49
C ILE A 140 9.63 -3.64 -36.44
N ASP A 141 8.40 -3.84 -36.94
CA ASP A 141 7.99 -5.05 -37.65
C ASP A 141 7.54 -4.71 -39.08
N ASN A 142 8.21 -5.25 -40.08
CA ASN A 142 7.84 -5.11 -41.49
C ASN A 142 7.69 -3.64 -41.94
N CYS A 143 8.52 -2.74 -41.39
CA CYS A 143 8.61 -1.34 -41.82
C CYS A 143 9.62 -1.20 -42.97
N ILE A 144 9.45 -0.15 -43.77
CA ILE A 144 10.33 0.17 -44.90
C ILE A 144 10.96 1.53 -44.66
N PHE A 145 12.29 1.63 -44.81
CA PHE A 145 13.06 2.86 -44.69
C PHE A 145 13.74 3.16 -46.02
N GLU A 146 13.16 4.06 -46.82
CA GLU A 146 13.69 4.35 -48.16
C GLU A 146 14.06 5.81 -48.37
N LYS A 147 15.11 6.08 -49.14
CA LYS A 147 15.40 7.42 -49.68
C LYS A 147 15.57 8.52 -48.62
N ASN A 148 15.94 8.14 -47.40
CA ASN A 148 16.24 9.11 -46.35
C ASN A 148 17.60 9.75 -46.63
N ARG A 149 17.80 10.99 -46.15
CA ARG A 149 19.03 11.75 -46.38
C ARG A 149 20.15 11.42 -45.39
N ASP A 150 20.01 10.31 -44.69
CA ASP A 150 21.00 9.60 -43.88
C ASP A 150 20.45 8.16 -43.70
N THR A 151 21.00 7.39 -42.76
CA THR A 151 20.67 6.00 -42.49
C THR A 151 19.16 5.74 -42.37
N GLY A 152 18.67 4.65 -42.97
CA GLY A 152 17.26 4.26 -42.90
C GLY A 152 16.73 4.17 -41.46
N LEU A 153 17.31 3.28 -40.65
CA LEU A 153 17.08 3.23 -39.20
C LEU A 153 18.40 3.14 -38.44
N GLN A 154 18.63 4.10 -37.55
CA GLN A 154 19.76 4.13 -36.63
C GLN A 154 19.31 3.84 -35.19
N LEU A 155 20.01 2.92 -34.53
CA LEU A 155 19.84 2.54 -33.14
C LEU A 155 20.96 3.18 -32.31
N SER A 156 20.68 4.32 -31.70
CA SER A 156 21.62 5.07 -30.86
C SER A 156 20.87 5.93 -29.84
N ARG A 157 21.54 6.40 -28.78
CA ARG A 157 20.92 7.32 -27.81
C ARG A 157 20.50 8.63 -28.49
N TYR A 158 19.33 9.13 -28.13
CA TYR A 158 18.91 10.50 -28.43
C TYR A 158 19.32 11.45 -27.29
N THR A 159 19.16 11.01 -26.05
CA THR A 159 19.47 11.80 -24.86
C THR A 159 20.99 11.84 -24.61
N THR A 160 21.63 12.99 -24.86
CA THR A 160 23.08 13.15 -24.78
C THR A 160 23.67 13.05 -23.37
N SER A 161 22.85 13.22 -22.33
CA SER A 161 23.25 13.01 -20.94
C SER A 161 23.34 11.52 -20.54
N TYR A 162 22.90 10.59 -21.40
CA TYR A 162 23.00 9.15 -21.15
C TYR A 162 24.36 8.62 -21.56
N THR A 163 25.33 8.68 -20.67
CA THR A 163 26.76 8.40 -20.96
C THR A 163 27.17 6.97 -20.69
N SER A 164 26.27 6.10 -20.23
CA SER A 164 26.56 4.70 -19.93
C SER A 164 25.70 3.73 -20.74
N ILE A 165 26.26 2.57 -21.09
CA ILE A 165 25.62 1.53 -21.92
C ILE A 165 24.26 1.05 -21.40
N SER A 166 24.07 1.04 -20.08
CA SER A 166 22.78 0.66 -19.45
C SER A 166 21.65 1.67 -19.69
N GLN A 167 21.99 2.88 -20.15
CA GLN A 167 21.02 3.94 -20.49
C GLN A 167 20.75 4.03 -22.01
N TRP A 168 21.51 3.29 -22.82
CA TRP A 168 21.40 3.28 -24.27
C TRP A 168 20.27 2.35 -24.74
N PRO A 169 19.73 2.55 -25.97
CA PRO A 169 18.66 1.72 -26.52
C PRO A 169 18.98 0.24 -26.42
N SER A 170 18.13 -0.51 -25.72
CA SER A 170 18.34 -1.92 -25.39
C SER A 170 17.08 -2.75 -25.59
N ASN A 171 17.26 -4.05 -25.83
CA ASN A 171 16.17 -5.04 -25.97
C ASN A 171 15.17 -4.72 -27.10
N ASN A 172 15.62 -4.08 -28.17
CA ASN A 172 14.77 -3.79 -29.31
C ASN A 172 14.82 -4.94 -30.33
N LEU A 173 13.68 -5.24 -30.94
CA LEU A 173 13.57 -6.19 -32.04
C LEU A 173 13.24 -5.45 -33.34
N ILE A 174 14.15 -5.50 -34.29
CA ILE A 174 13.91 -5.06 -35.67
C ILE A 174 13.63 -6.33 -36.46
N LEU A 175 12.39 -6.50 -36.89
CA LEU A 175 11.85 -7.72 -37.47
C LEU A 175 11.37 -7.44 -38.89
N ASN A 176 11.84 -8.22 -39.86
CA ASN A 176 11.33 -8.21 -41.23
C ASN A 176 11.34 -6.83 -41.93
N CYS A 177 12.15 -5.90 -41.42
CA CYS A 177 12.25 -4.54 -41.96
C CYS A 177 13.12 -4.51 -43.21
N GLU A 178 12.91 -3.50 -44.03
CA GLU A 178 13.68 -3.29 -45.26
C GLU A 178 14.18 -1.87 -45.35
N ALA A 179 15.44 -1.67 -45.73
CA ALA A 179 16.04 -0.35 -45.88
C ALA A 179 16.85 -0.25 -47.17
N PHE A 180 16.51 0.74 -48.00
CA PHE A 180 17.15 0.90 -49.30
C PHE A 180 17.16 2.32 -49.85
N ASP A 181 18.05 2.58 -50.79
CA ASP A 181 18.22 3.88 -51.45
C ASP A 181 18.45 5.06 -50.48
N ASN A 182 18.88 4.81 -49.24
CA ASN A 182 19.22 5.87 -48.31
C ASN A 182 20.55 6.50 -48.72
N LYS A 183 20.60 7.84 -48.72
CA LYS A 183 21.74 8.61 -49.22
C LYS A 183 21.82 10.01 -48.61
N ASP A 184 22.91 10.30 -47.92
CA ASP A 184 23.31 11.64 -47.49
C ASP A 184 23.99 12.44 -48.61
N ALA A 185 24.04 13.76 -48.49
CA ALA A 185 24.69 14.62 -49.49
C ALA A 185 26.18 14.30 -49.67
N GLY A 186 26.85 13.82 -48.61
CA GLY A 186 28.24 13.36 -48.65
C GLY A 186 28.43 12.04 -49.40
N SER A 187 27.36 11.25 -49.57
CA SER A 187 27.40 9.91 -50.15
C SER A 187 28.39 8.99 -49.45
N GLU A 188 28.43 9.08 -48.12
CA GLU A 188 29.42 8.44 -47.25
C GLU A 188 28.79 7.83 -46.00
N ASN A 189 27.67 8.34 -45.48
CA ASN A 189 27.22 8.03 -44.12
C ASN A 189 25.88 7.27 -44.07
N ALA A 190 25.11 7.26 -45.15
CA ALA A 190 23.76 6.70 -45.14
C ALA A 190 23.75 5.19 -45.36
N ASP A 191 23.61 4.47 -44.25
CA ASP A 191 23.42 3.03 -44.22
C ASP A 191 21.95 2.64 -44.47
N GLY A 192 21.68 1.35 -44.69
CA GLY A 192 20.31 0.87 -44.52
C GLY A 192 19.91 0.85 -43.06
N PHE A 193 20.71 0.18 -42.24
CA PHE A 193 20.54 0.09 -40.80
C PHE A 193 21.85 0.39 -40.09
N ALA A 194 21.76 1.04 -38.93
CA ALA A 194 22.93 1.23 -38.08
C ALA A 194 22.62 0.91 -36.63
N ALA A 195 23.48 0.14 -35.98
CA ALA A 195 23.45 -0.10 -34.54
C ALA A 195 24.78 0.31 -33.96
N LYS A 196 25.00 1.62 -33.89
CA LYS A 196 26.33 2.23 -33.74
C LYS A 196 26.41 3.24 -32.59
N LEU A 197 27.64 3.59 -32.24
CA LEU A 197 28.03 4.61 -31.26
C LEU A 197 27.56 4.33 -29.82
N THR A 198 26.27 4.53 -29.55
CA THR A 198 25.67 4.50 -28.22
C THR A 198 24.46 3.58 -28.23
N CYS A 199 24.72 2.34 -28.62
CA CYS A 199 23.74 1.26 -28.68
C CYS A 199 23.91 0.33 -27.48
N GLY A 200 22.83 0.07 -26.75
CA GLY A 200 22.81 -0.81 -25.59
C GLY A 200 22.71 -2.29 -25.96
N GLU A 201 22.38 -3.12 -24.97
CA GLU A 201 22.40 -4.59 -25.10
C GLU A 201 21.06 -5.20 -25.55
N GLY A 202 21.10 -6.46 -25.99
CA GLY A 202 19.91 -7.27 -26.25
C GLY A 202 19.16 -6.90 -27.53
N ASN A 203 19.76 -6.10 -28.41
CA ASN A 203 19.13 -5.69 -29.66
C ASN A 203 19.30 -6.77 -30.74
N ILE A 204 18.22 -7.01 -31.50
CA ILE A 204 18.13 -8.11 -32.47
C ILE A 204 17.64 -7.56 -33.80
N PHE A 205 18.35 -7.90 -34.87
CA PHE A 205 17.84 -7.80 -36.24
C PHE A 205 17.49 -9.21 -36.73
N ARG A 206 16.24 -9.42 -37.13
CA ARG A 206 15.77 -10.72 -37.62
C ARG A 206 15.01 -10.55 -38.93
N GLY A 207 15.37 -11.31 -39.95
CA GLY A 207 14.67 -11.31 -41.23
C GLY A 207 14.73 -9.95 -41.96
N CYS A 208 15.70 -9.10 -41.65
CA CYS A 208 15.77 -7.77 -42.25
C CYS A 208 16.51 -7.79 -43.58
N ILE A 209 16.17 -6.87 -44.47
CA ILE A 209 16.77 -6.74 -45.81
C ILE A 209 17.37 -5.33 -45.93
N SER A 210 18.65 -5.23 -46.26
CA SER A 210 19.31 -3.96 -46.49
C SER A 210 19.95 -3.95 -47.86
N HIS A 211 19.56 -3.03 -48.73
CA HIS A 211 20.11 -3.03 -50.08
C HIS A 211 20.19 -1.67 -50.72
N ASN A 212 21.12 -1.51 -51.66
CA ASN A 212 21.24 -0.30 -52.46
C ASN A 212 21.32 1.00 -51.63
N ASN A 213 21.84 0.96 -50.40
CA ASN A 213 22.16 2.15 -49.63
C ASN A 213 23.52 2.70 -50.08
N ILE A 214 23.79 3.99 -49.88
CA ILE A 214 24.99 4.62 -50.44
C ILE A 214 26.28 4.23 -49.71
N ASP A 215 26.20 3.99 -48.41
CA ASP A 215 27.28 3.48 -47.58
C ASP A 215 27.11 1.97 -47.36
N ASP A 216 26.77 1.50 -46.16
CA ASP A 216 26.66 0.07 -45.90
C ASP A 216 25.21 -0.44 -45.84
N GLY A 217 25.09 -1.77 -45.93
CA GLY A 217 23.87 -2.45 -45.53
C GLY A 217 23.61 -2.30 -44.03
N TRP A 218 24.62 -2.63 -43.24
CA TRP A 218 24.65 -2.47 -41.78
C TRP A 218 25.95 -1.83 -41.31
N ASP A 219 25.86 -0.81 -40.45
CA ASP A 219 26.99 -0.21 -39.75
C ASP A 219 26.87 -0.32 -38.21
N LEU A 220 27.84 -0.98 -37.60
CA LEU A 220 27.99 -1.17 -36.16
C LEU A 220 29.16 -0.36 -35.59
N TYR A 221 29.51 0.77 -36.23
CA TYR A 221 30.64 1.60 -35.87
C TYR A 221 30.70 1.86 -34.36
N THR A 222 31.82 1.46 -33.78
CA THR A 222 32.12 1.62 -32.36
C THR A 222 33.32 2.53 -32.26
N LYS A 223 33.25 3.55 -31.38
CA LYS A 223 34.30 4.55 -31.25
C LYS A 223 34.84 4.70 -29.84
N THR A 224 36.10 5.08 -29.74
CA THR A 224 36.89 5.18 -28.51
C THR A 224 36.24 6.12 -27.50
N ASP A 225 35.67 7.23 -27.97
CA ASP A 225 35.02 8.22 -27.11
C ASP A 225 33.85 7.65 -26.29
N THR A 226 33.11 6.69 -26.86
CA THR A 226 31.93 6.10 -26.24
C THR A 226 32.21 4.71 -25.67
N GLY A 227 33.27 4.04 -26.15
CA GLY A 227 33.58 2.66 -25.79
C GLY A 227 32.71 1.64 -26.53
N PRO A 228 32.67 0.38 -26.06
CA PRO A 228 31.96 -0.71 -26.73
C PRO A 228 30.44 -0.48 -26.73
N ILE A 229 29.80 -0.84 -27.84
CA ILE A 229 28.33 -0.99 -27.91
C ILE A 229 27.91 -2.37 -27.39
N GLY A 230 26.61 -2.55 -27.16
CA GLY A 230 26.06 -3.85 -26.82
C GLY A 230 26.15 -4.84 -27.98
N ILE A 231 26.15 -6.13 -27.63
CA ILE A 231 26.12 -7.22 -28.60
C ILE A 231 24.84 -7.11 -29.44
N ILE A 232 25.01 -7.31 -30.76
CA ILE A 232 23.92 -7.36 -31.72
C ILE A 232 23.83 -8.79 -32.24
N LEU A 233 22.59 -9.32 -32.25
CA LEU A 233 22.27 -10.61 -32.85
C LEU A 233 21.59 -10.38 -34.20
N PHE A 234 22.15 -10.99 -35.25
CA PHE A 234 21.54 -11.07 -36.58
C PHE A 234 21.07 -12.49 -36.86
N GLU A 235 19.83 -12.61 -37.33
CA GLU A 235 19.25 -13.90 -37.74
C GLU A 235 18.51 -13.74 -39.08
N ASN A 236 18.93 -14.50 -40.09
CA ASN A 236 18.27 -14.53 -41.41
C ASN A 236 18.19 -13.14 -42.08
N CYS A 237 19.20 -12.29 -41.89
CA CYS A 237 19.25 -10.98 -42.54
C CYS A 237 19.97 -11.05 -43.89
N VAL A 238 19.58 -10.17 -44.83
CA VAL A 238 20.12 -10.14 -46.19
C VAL A 238 20.66 -8.74 -46.51
N ALA A 239 21.94 -8.65 -46.90
CA ALA A 239 22.57 -7.40 -47.35
C ALA A 239 22.97 -7.51 -48.82
N TYR A 240 22.54 -6.59 -49.70
CA TYR A 240 22.98 -6.66 -51.09
C TYR A 240 23.07 -5.35 -51.85
N ASN A 241 23.96 -5.27 -52.83
CA ASN A 241 24.13 -4.11 -53.71
C ASN A 241 24.33 -2.76 -53.00
N ASN A 242 24.75 -2.76 -51.72
CA ASN A 242 25.08 -1.53 -51.02
C ASN A 242 26.31 -0.87 -51.66
N GLY A 243 26.36 0.45 -51.66
CA GLY A 243 27.24 1.29 -52.47
C GLY A 243 26.71 1.70 -53.84
N THR A 244 25.55 1.19 -54.25
CA THR A 244 24.89 1.54 -55.52
C THR A 244 23.40 1.73 -55.31
N LEU A 245 22.86 2.91 -55.64
CA LEU A 245 21.41 3.13 -55.57
C LEU A 245 20.66 2.40 -56.70
N THR A 246 19.39 2.06 -56.50
CA THR A 246 18.56 1.41 -57.53
C THR A 246 18.38 2.28 -58.78
N THR A 247 18.45 3.61 -58.63
CA THR A 247 18.24 4.58 -59.72
C THR A 247 19.52 5.04 -60.41
N SER A 248 20.70 4.65 -59.95
CA SER A 248 21.98 5.13 -60.50
C SER A 248 23.11 4.11 -60.34
N GLY A 249 23.82 3.80 -61.42
CA GLY A 249 24.74 2.65 -61.51
C GLY A 249 25.99 2.64 -60.63
N THR A 250 26.37 3.73 -59.96
CA THR A 250 27.31 3.86 -58.81
C THR A 250 27.42 5.37 -58.51
N SER A 251 27.29 5.84 -57.26
CA SER A 251 27.58 7.26 -56.95
C SER A 251 27.92 7.51 -55.47
N GLY A 252 29.15 7.26 -55.02
CA GLY A 252 29.53 7.67 -53.66
C GLY A 252 30.91 7.24 -53.19
N SER A 253 31.34 7.87 -52.10
CA SER A 253 32.60 7.64 -51.41
C SER A 253 32.46 6.75 -50.16
N GLY A 254 31.25 6.26 -49.86
CA GLY A 254 31.02 5.32 -48.76
C GLY A 254 31.87 4.06 -48.87
N ASP A 255 31.86 3.28 -47.80
CA ASP A 255 32.62 2.04 -47.63
C ASP A 255 31.96 0.85 -48.32
N LYS A 256 30.63 0.83 -48.48
CA LYS A 256 29.92 -0.09 -49.41
C LYS A 256 29.90 -1.55 -48.98
N ASN A 257 29.90 -1.82 -47.68
CA ASN A 257 29.87 -3.17 -47.13
C ASN A 257 28.43 -3.70 -47.04
N GLY A 258 28.29 -5.03 -47.04
CA GLY A 258 27.04 -5.65 -46.61
C GLY A 258 26.82 -5.51 -45.11
N PHE A 259 27.77 -6.02 -44.31
CA PHE A 259 27.76 -5.94 -42.86
C PHE A 259 29.10 -5.42 -42.32
N LYS A 260 29.11 -4.20 -41.79
CA LYS A 260 30.26 -3.56 -41.12
C LYS A 260 30.13 -3.74 -39.60
N LEU A 261 30.92 -4.65 -39.02
CA LEU A 261 30.67 -5.22 -37.68
C LEU A 261 31.52 -4.63 -36.54
N GLY A 262 31.90 -3.35 -36.62
CA GLY A 262 32.54 -2.65 -35.51
C GLY A 262 33.34 -1.42 -35.91
N GLY A 263 34.36 -1.06 -35.11
CA GLY A 263 35.19 0.13 -35.33
C GLY A 263 36.33 0.29 -34.32
N GLU A 264 37.34 1.07 -34.71
CA GLU A 264 38.42 1.62 -33.86
C GLU A 264 39.23 0.63 -32.98
N GLY A 265 39.27 -0.67 -33.30
CA GLY A 265 40.03 -1.63 -32.50
C GLY A 265 39.26 -2.13 -31.27
N ILE A 266 37.98 -1.77 -31.14
CA ILE A 266 37.19 -2.06 -29.93
C ILE A 266 36.57 -3.44 -30.05
N ALA A 267 36.77 -4.26 -29.02
CA ALA A 267 36.26 -5.62 -28.97
C ALA A 267 34.77 -5.66 -28.62
N VAL A 268 33.94 -6.13 -29.55
CA VAL A 268 32.51 -6.43 -29.33
C VAL A 268 32.14 -7.75 -29.99
N ASN A 269 31.50 -8.65 -29.24
CA ASN A 269 31.26 -10.03 -29.66
C ASN A 269 29.88 -10.19 -30.31
N HIS A 270 29.67 -9.58 -31.48
CA HIS A 270 28.43 -9.73 -32.24
C HIS A 270 28.17 -11.18 -32.67
N ILE A 271 26.91 -11.50 -32.99
CA ILE A 271 26.49 -12.86 -33.38
C ILE A 271 25.70 -12.78 -34.68
N LEU A 272 26.09 -13.57 -35.69
CA LEU A 272 25.45 -13.63 -37.00
C LEU A 272 25.12 -15.07 -37.39
N ARG A 273 23.84 -15.31 -37.69
CA ARG A 273 23.31 -16.63 -38.03
C ARG A 273 22.47 -16.58 -39.30
N ARG A 274 22.79 -17.44 -40.27
CA ARG A 274 22.01 -17.57 -41.51
C ARG A 274 21.84 -16.25 -42.27
N CYS A 275 22.82 -15.35 -42.14
CA CYS A 275 22.84 -14.10 -42.91
C CYS A 275 23.40 -14.34 -44.30
N VAL A 276 22.89 -13.56 -45.26
CA VAL A 276 23.31 -13.60 -46.66
C VAL A 276 23.82 -12.23 -47.09
N SER A 277 24.97 -12.19 -47.75
CA SER A 277 25.55 -10.95 -48.27
C SER A 277 25.99 -11.10 -49.72
N PHE A 278 25.54 -10.24 -50.64
CA PHE A 278 25.97 -10.34 -52.04
C PHE A 278 25.97 -9.04 -52.85
N GLY A 279 26.83 -8.94 -53.86
CA GLY A 279 26.80 -7.81 -54.80
C GLY A 279 27.16 -6.45 -54.21
N ASN A 280 27.65 -6.39 -52.96
CA ASN A 280 28.00 -5.12 -52.33
C ASN A 280 29.27 -4.53 -52.97
N GLY A 281 29.37 -3.20 -52.97
CA GLY A 281 30.43 -2.43 -53.63
C GLY A 281 31.81 -2.57 -52.99
N GLN A 282 31.91 -3.19 -51.82
CA GLN A 282 33.17 -3.59 -51.20
C GLN A 282 33.08 -5.00 -50.59
N HIS A 283 32.92 -5.14 -49.28
CA HIS A 283 32.95 -6.43 -48.60
C HIS A 283 31.55 -6.99 -48.34
N GLY A 284 31.44 -8.32 -48.29
CA GLY A 284 30.21 -8.97 -47.84
C GLY A 284 30.00 -8.79 -46.34
N PHE A 285 30.94 -9.31 -45.55
CA PHE A 285 31.05 -9.15 -44.10
C PHE A 285 32.44 -8.62 -43.74
N THR A 286 32.54 -7.58 -42.92
CA THR A 286 33.82 -7.00 -42.49
C THR A 286 33.82 -6.79 -40.98
N ASP A 287 34.92 -7.14 -40.31
CA ASP A 287 35.07 -6.89 -38.87
C ASP A 287 35.17 -5.40 -38.54
N ASN A 288 35.51 -4.59 -39.54
CA ASN A 288 35.84 -3.19 -39.41
C ASN A 288 36.76 -2.87 -38.22
N ASN A 289 37.82 -3.67 -38.05
CA ASN A 289 38.78 -3.55 -36.94
C ASN A 289 38.18 -3.84 -35.54
N ASN A 290 37.08 -4.57 -35.45
CA ASN A 290 36.60 -5.12 -34.18
C ASN A 290 37.52 -6.25 -33.71
N LEU A 291 38.20 -6.08 -32.57
CA LEU A 291 39.14 -7.09 -32.04
C LEU A 291 38.46 -8.18 -31.19
N GLY A 292 37.12 -8.19 -31.16
CA GLY A 292 36.33 -9.13 -30.39
C GLY A 292 36.32 -10.55 -30.95
N SER A 293 35.45 -11.36 -30.36
CA SER A 293 35.17 -12.73 -30.74
C SER A 293 33.78 -12.81 -31.38
N ILE A 294 33.62 -12.17 -32.55
CA ILE A 294 32.37 -12.24 -33.33
C ILE A 294 32.07 -13.70 -33.69
N GLU A 295 30.85 -14.17 -33.40
CA GLU A 295 30.36 -15.50 -33.72
C GLU A 295 29.63 -15.48 -35.08
N MET A 296 30.19 -16.18 -36.06
CA MET A 296 29.63 -16.31 -37.40
C MET A 296 29.25 -17.77 -37.64
N SER A 297 27.95 -18.08 -37.66
CA SER A 297 27.45 -19.44 -37.89
C SER A 297 26.55 -19.51 -39.11
N ASN A 298 26.88 -20.40 -40.06
CA ASN A 298 26.02 -20.67 -41.22
C ASN A 298 25.68 -19.42 -42.03
N ASN A 299 26.63 -18.55 -42.37
CA ASN A 299 26.37 -17.39 -43.23
C ASN A 299 26.83 -17.68 -44.67
N THR A 300 26.18 -17.09 -45.66
CA THR A 300 26.60 -17.18 -47.07
C THR A 300 26.99 -15.81 -47.60
N SER A 301 28.15 -15.70 -48.25
CA SER A 301 28.60 -14.48 -48.91
C SER A 301 28.95 -14.77 -50.36
N TYR A 302 28.45 -13.95 -51.30
CA TYR A 302 28.56 -14.22 -52.74
C TYR A 302 28.79 -12.95 -53.57
N ASN A 303 29.78 -12.94 -54.47
CA ASN A 303 29.91 -11.91 -55.51
C ASN A 303 29.95 -10.47 -55.00
N ASN A 304 30.64 -10.24 -53.89
CA ASN A 304 30.98 -8.88 -53.44
C ASN A 304 32.22 -8.38 -54.18
N ALA A 305 32.33 -7.06 -54.37
CA ALA A 305 33.36 -6.45 -55.22
C ALA A 305 34.79 -6.66 -54.70
N GLU A 306 34.97 -6.79 -53.38
CA GLU A 306 36.22 -7.19 -52.74
C GLU A 306 36.05 -8.56 -52.03
N SER A 307 36.47 -8.69 -50.77
CA SER A 307 36.34 -9.95 -50.03
C SER A 307 34.89 -10.22 -49.59
N ASN A 308 34.48 -11.48 -49.66
CA ASN A 308 33.21 -11.92 -49.11
C ASN A 308 33.22 -11.88 -47.58
N PHE A 309 34.36 -12.22 -46.97
CA PHE A 309 34.65 -12.10 -45.54
C PHE A 309 35.98 -11.36 -45.36
N ASN A 310 35.97 -10.24 -44.65
CA ASN A 310 37.13 -9.39 -44.40
C ASN A 310 37.37 -9.20 -42.89
N PHE A 311 37.87 -10.24 -42.25
CA PHE A 311 38.25 -10.27 -40.83
C PHE A 311 39.77 -10.18 -40.68
N ARG A 312 40.24 -8.99 -40.33
CA ARG A 312 41.62 -8.55 -40.29
C ARG A 312 42.35 -9.10 -39.05
N THR A 313 43.67 -8.98 -39.05
CA THR A 313 44.51 -9.50 -37.95
C THR A 313 44.21 -8.78 -36.64
N GLY A 314 44.17 -9.53 -35.53
CA GLY A 314 44.03 -9.00 -34.17
C GLY A 314 42.75 -9.43 -33.44
N GLY A 315 41.68 -9.78 -34.18
CA GLY A 315 40.46 -10.32 -33.61
C GLY A 315 40.56 -11.81 -33.21
N THR A 316 39.63 -12.24 -32.35
CA THR A 316 39.52 -13.63 -31.85
C THR A 316 38.21 -14.30 -32.27
N HIS A 317 37.75 -13.97 -33.48
CA HIS A 317 36.47 -14.39 -34.05
C HIS A 317 36.29 -15.90 -34.11
N GLN A 318 35.03 -16.34 -34.20
CA GLN A 318 34.63 -17.73 -34.16
C GLN A 318 33.76 -18.04 -35.38
N PHE A 319 34.25 -18.90 -36.27
CA PHE A 319 33.57 -19.23 -37.52
C PHE A 319 33.11 -20.69 -37.52
N ARG A 320 31.84 -20.93 -37.87
CA ARG A 320 31.25 -22.25 -38.11
C ARG A 320 30.44 -22.22 -39.39
N ASN A 321 30.68 -23.20 -40.27
CA ASN A 321 29.82 -23.50 -41.42
C ASN A 321 29.55 -22.33 -42.38
N ASN A 322 30.39 -21.29 -42.43
CA ASN A 322 30.19 -20.18 -43.34
C ASN A 322 30.61 -20.57 -44.77
N LEU A 323 29.90 -20.04 -45.75
CA LEU A 323 30.08 -20.34 -47.17
C LEU A 323 30.41 -19.07 -47.94
N SER A 324 31.64 -18.99 -48.45
CA SER A 324 32.08 -17.94 -49.36
C SER A 324 32.17 -18.47 -50.79
N TYR A 325 31.60 -17.77 -51.76
CA TYR A 325 31.73 -18.13 -53.17
C TYR A 325 31.87 -16.90 -54.09
N ASN A 326 32.80 -16.97 -55.04
CA ASN A 326 32.99 -15.99 -56.12
C ASN A 326 33.11 -14.53 -55.61
N SER A 327 34.26 -14.10 -55.10
CA SER A 327 34.47 -12.69 -54.69
C SER A 327 35.62 -12.01 -55.41
N GLY A 328 35.63 -10.68 -55.45
CA GLY A 328 36.67 -9.93 -56.16
C GLY A 328 38.07 -9.99 -55.51
N SER A 329 38.13 -10.25 -54.20
CA SER A 329 39.37 -10.44 -53.45
C SER A 329 39.31 -11.68 -52.56
N SER A 330 40.48 -12.26 -52.22
CA SER A 330 40.57 -13.34 -51.24
C SER A 330 40.00 -12.94 -49.87
N ASP A 331 39.38 -13.88 -49.19
CA ASP A 331 38.85 -13.70 -47.84
C ASP A 331 39.95 -13.53 -46.81
N LYS A 332 39.69 -12.67 -45.82
CA LYS A 332 40.45 -12.56 -44.58
C LYS A 332 39.61 -13.14 -43.46
N LYS A 333 40.19 -14.07 -42.71
CA LYS A 333 39.48 -14.98 -41.82
C LYS A 333 40.19 -15.16 -40.48
N THR A 334 40.76 -14.07 -39.96
CA THR A 334 41.45 -14.12 -38.66
C THR A 334 40.48 -14.58 -37.58
N GLY A 335 40.82 -15.64 -36.86
CA GLY A 335 39.96 -16.23 -35.84
C GLY A 335 40.08 -17.76 -35.84
N THR A 336 39.15 -18.39 -35.13
CA THR A 336 39.07 -19.86 -35.03
C THR A 336 38.06 -20.38 -36.06
N ASP A 337 38.56 -21.18 -37.00
CA ASP A 337 37.73 -22.00 -37.89
C ASP A 337 37.39 -23.31 -37.17
N VAL A 338 36.17 -23.40 -36.63
CA VAL A 338 35.80 -24.50 -35.76
C VAL A 338 35.49 -25.74 -36.58
N GLY A 339 36.27 -26.79 -36.36
CA GLY A 339 36.15 -28.05 -37.09
C GLY A 339 36.56 -27.96 -38.57
N ASN A 340 37.27 -26.90 -38.98
CA ASN A 340 37.55 -26.61 -40.40
C ASN A 340 36.28 -26.60 -41.27
N SER A 341 35.16 -26.18 -40.68
CA SER A 341 33.83 -26.29 -41.29
C SER A 341 33.50 -25.15 -42.25
N ASN A 342 34.32 -24.11 -42.34
CA ASN A 342 34.05 -22.95 -43.17
C ASN A 342 34.72 -23.07 -44.53
N VAL A 343 34.01 -22.64 -45.57
CA VAL A 343 34.53 -22.52 -46.94
C VAL A 343 34.91 -21.07 -47.20
N TRP A 344 36.16 -20.87 -47.60
CA TRP A 344 36.75 -19.55 -47.83
C TRP A 344 37.12 -19.39 -49.30
N TRP A 345 36.88 -18.20 -49.85
CA TRP A 345 37.36 -17.83 -51.18
C TRP A 345 38.82 -17.37 -51.07
N ILE A 346 39.76 -18.18 -51.52
CA ILE A 346 41.19 -17.88 -51.48
C ILE A 346 41.78 -18.16 -52.86
N ASN A 347 42.44 -17.15 -53.44
CA ASN A 347 43.11 -17.27 -54.75
C ASN A 347 42.17 -17.80 -55.85
N ASN A 348 40.96 -17.24 -55.92
CA ASN A 348 39.91 -17.58 -56.87
C ASN A 348 39.33 -19.00 -56.75
N VAL A 349 39.45 -19.63 -55.57
CA VAL A 349 38.87 -20.93 -55.28
C VAL A 349 38.18 -20.90 -53.92
N SER A 350 36.95 -21.41 -53.86
CA SER A 350 36.24 -21.65 -52.60
C SER A 350 36.62 -23.02 -52.04
N THR A 351 37.32 -23.05 -50.92
CA THR A 351 37.79 -24.30 -50.31
C THR A 351 37.74 -24.23 -48.79
N ASN A 352 37.59 -25.39 -48.14
CA ASN A 352 37.86 -25.53 -46.70
C ASN A 352 39.18 -26.30 -46.46
N GLY A 353 39.64 -26.34 -45.20
CA GLY A 353 40.81 -27.13 -44.80
C GLY A 353 40.58 -28.65 -44.77
N GLY A 354 39.43 -29.12 -45.26
CA GLY A 354 38.93 -30.49 -45.18
C GLY A 354 38.62 -31.17 -46.52
N ALA A 355 39.11 -30.60 -47.64
CA ALA A 355 38.99 -31.10 -49.02
C ALA A 355 37.71 -30.75 -49.82
N LEU A 356 36.78 -29.96 -49.28
CA LEU A 356 35.63 -29.45 -50.05
C LEU A 356 36.08 -28.32 -50.99
N VAL A 357 35.62 -28.37 -52.25
CA VAL A 357 35.84 -27.34 -53.26
C VAL A 357 34.51 -26.95 -53.87
N VAL A 358 34.10 -25.70 -53.68
CA VAL A 358 32.78 -25.22 -54.13
C VAL A 358 32.84 -24.75 -55.57
N SER A 359 31.84 -25.16 -56.34
CA SER A 359 31.63 -24.80 -57.73
C SER A 359 30.22 -24.25 -57.94
N SER A 360 29.92 -23.78 -59.15
CA SER A 360 28.56 -23.37 -59.49
C SER A 360 27.56 -24.54 -59.50
N ALA A 361 28.03 -25.79 -59.60
CA ALA A 361 27.19 -26.98 -59.59
C ALA A 361 26.64 -27.33 -58.19
N ASP A 362 27.26 -26.76 -57.14
CA ASP A 362 26.79 -26.90 -55.76
C ASP A 362 25.53 -26.10 -55.48
N PHE A 363 25.16 -25.17 -56.37
CA PHE A 363 24.00 -24.32 -56.19
C PHE A 363 22.90 -24.65 -57.21
N VAL A 364 21.64 -24.53 -56.79
CA VAL A 364 20.48 -24.63 -57.70
C VAL A 364 20.49 -23.46 -58.68
N THR A 365 20.71 -22.24 -58.19
CA THR A 365 20.94 -21.07 -59.03
C THR A 365 21.77 -20.01 -58.32
N LEU A 366 22.60 -19.32 -59.10
CA LEU A 366 23.41 -18.17 -58.69
C LEU A 366 22.83 -16.84 -59.20
N THR A 367 21.65 -16.87 -59.83
CA THR A 367 20.92 -15.66 -60.22
C THR A 367 20.22 -15.09 -58.99
N PRO A 368 20.55 -13.87 -58.55
CA PRO A 368 19.94 -13.29 -57.36
C PRO A 368 18.43 -13.18 -57.46
N THR A 369 17.74 -13.53 -56.39
CA THR A 369 16.32 -13.25 -56.17
C THR A 369 16.16 -12.89 -54.71
N VAL A 370 15.51 -11.76 -54.42
CA VAL A 370 15.15 -11.36 -53.06
C VAL A 370 13.72 -10.84 -53.09
N THR A 371 12.86 -11.51 -52.36
CA THR A 371 11.45 -11.13 -52.16
C THR A 371 11.12 -11.27 -50.68
N LYS A 372 9.88 -10.99 -50.28
CA LYS A 372 9.38 -11.25 -48.93
C LYS A 372 8.32 -12.33 -48.95
N ASN A 373 8.35 -13.21 -47.95
CA ASN A 373 7.25 -14.12 -47.64
C ASN A 373 6.02 -13.33 -47.14
N THR A 374 4.86 -13.97 -47.10
CA THR A 374 3.62 -13.39 -46.53
C THR A 374 3.80 -12.86 -45.11
N ASP A 375 4.71 -13.49 -44.37
CA ASP A 375 4.99 -13.21 -42.97
C ASP A 375 6.02 -12.07 -42.78
N GLY A 376 6.53 -11.53 -43.89
CA GLY A 376 7.50 -10.42 -43.99
C GLY A 376 8.96 -10.87 -44.12
N SER A 377 9.28 -12.13 -43.82
CA SER A 377 10.67 -12.62 -43.83
C SER A 377 11.27 -12.68 -45.24
N PRO A 378 12.61 -12.63 -45.39
CA PRO A 378 13.26 -12.68 -46.70
C PRO A 378 13.04 -14.04 -47.37
N ASN A 379 12.83 -14.01 -48.67
CA ASN A 379 12.70 -15.19 -49.51
C ASN A 379 13.64 -15.07 -50.71
N LEU A 380 14.64 -15.95 -50.74
CA LEU A 380 15.66 -16.00 -51.78
C LEU A 380 15.26 -16.95 -52.94
N GLY A 381 14.10 -17.59 -52.88
CA GLY A 381 13.72 -18.65 -53.80
C GLY A 381 14.77 -19.77 -53.78
N ASN A 382 15.33 -20.07 -54.94
CA ASN A 382 16.42 -21.05 -55.09
C ASN A 382 17.81 -20.41 -55.14
N PHE A 383 17.92 -19.08 -55.05
CA PHE A 383 19.21 -18.39 -55.09
C PHE A 383 20.06 -18.81 -53.90
N LEU A 384 21.30 -19.27 -54.18
CA LEU A 384 22.25 -19.83 -53.21
C LEU A 384 21.80 -21.09 -52.48
N ALA A 385 20.64 -21.66 -52.83
CA ALA A 385 20.23 -22.96 -52.29
C ALA A 385 21.14 -24.05 -52.84
N LEU A 386 21.51 -25.03 -52.00
CA LEU A 386 22.37 -26.13 -52.41
C LEU A 386 21.65 -27.08 -53.37
N SER A 387 22.34 -27.52 -54.42
CA SER A 387 21.85 -28.57 -55.31
C SER A 387 21.81 -29.90 -54.57
N THR A 388 20.90 -30.79 -54.95
CA THR A 388 20.72 -32.09 -54.25
C THR A 388 21.95 -33.01 -54.33
N SER A 389 22.88 -32.72 -55.24
CA SER A 389 24.15 -33.45 -55.40
C SER A 389 25.32 -32.76 -54.70
N SER A 390 25.12 -31.62 -54.06
CA SER A 390 26.19 -30.88 -53.40
C SER A 390 26.74 -31.64 -52.20
N ASP A 391 28.06 -31.69 -52.10
CA ASP A 391 28.79 -32.28 -50.97
C ASP A 391 28.83 -31.34 -49.75
N LEU A 392 28.27 -30.14 -49.87
CA LEU A 392 28.11 -29.16 -48.78
C LEU A 392 26.93 -29.50 -47.86
N ILE A 393 26.09 -30.46 -48.26
CA ILE A 393 24.95 -30.95 -47.50
C ILE A 393 25.43 -31.87 -46.38
N ASN A 394 24.96 -31.66 -45.15
CA ASN A 394 25.40 -32.34 -43.92
C ASN A 394 26.91 -32.27 -43.63
N ALA A 395 27.62 -31.28 -44.17
CA ALA A 395 29.08 -31.17 -44.03
C ALA A 395 29.54 -30.27 -42.87
N GLY A 396 28.60 -29.58 -42.20
CA GLY A 396 28.89 -28.66 -41.12
C GLY A 396 29.06 -29.32 -39.74
N VAL A 397 29.39 -28.48 -38.76
CA VAL A 397 29.42 -28.81 -37.34
C VAL A 397 28.25 -28.16 -36.61
N THR A 398 27.82 -28.70 -35.47
CA THR A 398 26.73 -28.11 -34.70
C THR A 398 27.10 -26.71 -34.17
N ALA A 399 26.12 -25.81 -34.17
CA ALA A 399 26.27 -24.45 -33.66
C ALA A 399 25.01 -24.04 -32.88
N THR A 400 25.19 -23.23 -31.85
CA THR A 400 24.08 -22.72 -31.03
C THR A 400 23.13 -21.90 -31.90
N GLY A 401 21.82 -22.17 -31.81
CA GLY A 401 20.80 -21.45 -32.57
C GLY A 401 20.68 -21.87 -34.05
N ILE A 402 21.38 -22.92 -34.49
CA ILE A 402 21.25 -23.49 -35.83
C ILE A 402 20.49 -24.81 -35.77
N THR A 403 19.29 -24.82 -36.35
CA THR A 403 18.53 -26.04 -36.66
C THR A 403 18.92 -26.56 -38.03
N PHE A 404 18.95 -27.87 -38.23
CA PHE A 404 19.36 -28.51 -39.48
C PHE A 404 18.56 -29.77 -39.78
N ASN A 405 18.64 -30.25 -41.04
CA ASN A 405 18.06 -31.52 -41.45
C ASN A 405 19.17 -32.56 -41.64
N GLY A 406 18.82 -33.85 -41.56
CA GLY A 406 19.81 -34.91 -41.76
C GLY A 406 20.74 -35.12 -40.56
N THR A 407 22.02 -35.39 -40.83
CA THR A 407 23.01 -35.80 -39.82
C THR A 407 23.84 -34.64 -39.25
N ALA A 408 23.93 -33.51 -39.96
CA ALA A 408 24.63 -32.30 -39.51
C ALA A 408 24.13 -31.07 -40.29
N PRO A 409 24.42 -29.83 -39.85
CA PRO A 409 24.09 -28.65 -40.64
C PRO A 409 24.72 -28.65 -42.02
N ASP A 410 23.99 -28.13 -43.00
CA ASP A 410 24.59 -27.77 -44.28
C ASP A 410 25.55 -26.59 -44.12
N LEU A 411 26.50 -26.43 -45.06
CA LEU A 411 27.32 -25.22 -45.11
C LEU A 411 26.54 -24.06 -45.73
N GLY A 412 26.69 -22.87 -45.15
CA GLY A 412 26.01 -21.65 -45.57
C GLY A 412 24.65 -21.42 -44.89
N ALA A 413 23.96 -20.38 -45.36
CA ALA A 413 22.75 -19.84 -44.75
C ALA A 413 21.48 -20.65 -45.03
N ILE A 414 21.41 -21.35 -46.16
CA ILE A 414 20.21 -22.05 -46.62
C ILE A 414 20.36 -23.54 -46.36
N GLU A 415 19.47 -24.10 -45.56
CA GLU A 415 19.43 -25.53 -45.26
C GLU A 415 18.68 -26.29 -46.37
N SER A 416 19.29 -27.33 -46.92
CA SER A 416 18.72 -28.27 -47.88
C SER A 416 17.96 -29.40 -47.19
N GLY A 417 17.27 -30.23 -47.98
CA GLY A 417 16.61 -31.45 -47.48
C GLY A 417 15.43 -31.20 -46.52
N GLY A 418 15.13 -29.93 -46.21
CA GLY A 418 13.92 -29.56 -45.53
C GLY A 418 12.74 -29.87 -46.44
N THR A 419 11.87 -30.79 -46.01
CA THR A 419 10.47 -30.70 -46.42
C THR A 419 10.09 -29.24 -46.21
N ALA A 420 9.53 -28.56 -47.23
CA ALA A 420 9.08 -27.17 -47.12
C ALA A 420 8.50 -27.02 -45.71
N VAL A 421 9.21 -26.26 -44.86
CA VAL A 421 8.85 -26.19 -43.46
C VAL A 421 7.44 -25.68 -43.50
N THR A 422 6.49 -26.55 -43.17
CA THR A 422 5.09 -26.20 -43.32
C THR A 422 4.86 -25.23 -42.20
N ASN A 423 4.99 -23.96 -42.54
CA ASN A 423 4.91 -22.90 -41.57
C ASN A 423 3.45 -22.77 -41.22
N TYR A 424 3.17 -22.99 -39.96
CA TYR A 424 1.84 -22.89 -39.44
C TYR A 424 1.64 -21.53 -38.82
N THR A 425 0.56 -20.90 -39.21
CA THR A 425 0.07 -19.70 -38.54
C THR A 425 -0.52 -20.13 -37.21
N LEU A 426 -0.04 -19.51 -36.14
CA LEU A 426 -0.78 -19.47 -34.89
C LEU A 426 -1.63 -18.20 -34.95
N THR A 427 -2.93 -18.32 -34.73
CA THR A 427 -3.83 -17.20 -34.47
C THR A 427 -4.22 -17.25 -32.99
N THR A 428 -4.11 -16.13 -32.28
CA THR A 428 -4.47 -16.08 -30.86
C THR A 428 -5.56 -15.05 -30.64
N THR A 429 -6.61 -15.44 -29.93
CA THR A 429 -7.78 -14.59 -29.69
C THR A 429 -8.07 -14.54 -28.20
N ALA A 430 -8.30 -13.36 -27.63
CA ALA A 430 -8.89 -13.26 -26.29
C ALA A 430 -10.43 -13.34 -26.40
N ASN A 431 -11.06 -14.11 -25.52
CA ASN A 431 -12.52 -14.24 -25.47
C ASN A 431 -13.07 -14.02 -24.04
N PRO A 432 -13.82 -12.95 -23.77
CA PRO A 432 -14.10 -11.85 -24.70
C PRO A 432 -12.81 -11.10 -25.06
N THR A 433 -12.80 -10.39 -26.19
CA THR A 433 -11.61 -9.65 -26.66
C THR A 433 -11.12 -8.61 -25.66
N ALA A 434 -12.02 -8.04 -24.87
CA ALA A 434 -11.69 -7.11 -23.78
C ALA A 434 -11.11 -7.80 -22.53
N GLY A 435 -11.11 -9.14 -22.48
CA GLY A 435 -10.83 -9.90 -21.28
C GLY A 435 -9.35 -10.06 -20.91
N GLY A 436 -8.44 -9.79 -21.83
CA GLY A 436 -7.00 -9.91 -21.59
C GLY A 436 -6.18 -9.92 -22.87
N SER A 437 -4.87 -10.10 -22.72
CA SER A 437 -3.93 -10.22 -23.82
C SER A 437 -3.25 -11.59 -23.82
N ILE A 438 -2.66 -11.94 -24.96
CA ILE A 438 -1.92 -13.19 -25.15
C ILE A 438 -0.53 -12.82 -25.67
N ALA A 439 0.50 -13.14 -24.90
CA ALA A 439 1.89 -13.07 -25.33
C ALA A 439 2.34 -14.42 -25.90
N ARG A 440 3.26 -14.37 -26.87
CA ARG A 440 3.83 -15.55 -27.53
C ARG A 440 5.33 -15.54 -27.39
N SER A 441 5.92 -16.71 -27.13
CA SER A 441 7.37 -16.89 -27.14
C SER A 441 7.71 -18.26 -27.76
N PRO A 442 8.41 -18.31 -28.90
CA PRO A 442 8.84 -17.17 -29.73
C PRO A 442 7.63 -16.42 -30.34
N ASN A 443 7.76 -15.11 -30.55
CA ASN A 443 6.74 -14.31 -31.24
C ASN A 443 7.06 -14.26 -32.74
N ALA A 444 6.29 -14.97 -33.55
CA ALA A 444 6.46 -15.02 -35.00
C ALA A 444 5.09 -15.02 -35.71
N THR A 445 5.09 -14.56 -36.94
CA THR A 445 3.93 -14.53 -37.86
C THR A 445 3.63 -15.92 -38.45
N SER A 446 4.64 -16.77 -38.53
CA SER A 446 4.52 -18.18 -38.90
C SER A 446 5.54 -19.02 -38.11
N TYR A 447 5.25 -20.29 -37.90
CA TYR A 447 6.06 -21.19 -37.07
C TYR A 447 6.39 -22.44 -37.84
N ALA A 448 7.65 -22.84 -37.82
CA ALA A 448 8.07 -24.11 -38.36
C ALA A 448 7.26 -25.27 -37.76
N ALA A 449 6.91 -26.26 -38.59
CA ALA A 449 6.30 -27.49 -38.11
C ALA A 449 7.10 -28.07 -36.92
N GLY A 450 6.43 -28.38 -35.81
CA GLY A 450 7.06 -28.85 -34.57
C GLY A 450 7.51 -27.75 -33.60
N THR A 451 7.46 -26.47 -33.97
CA THR A 451 7.84 -25.37 -33.05
C THR A 451 6.94 -25.37 -31.84
N VAL A 452 7.53 -25.39 -30.64
CA VAL A 452 6.78 -25.24 -29.39
C VAL A 452 6.71 -23.75 -29.04
N VAL A 453 5.49 -23.20 -29.08
CA VAL A 453 5.21 -21.81 -28.74
C VAL A 453 4.61 -21.76 -27.34
N THR A 454 5.28 -21.04 -26.44
CA THR A 454 4.71 -20.71 -25.12
C THR A 454 3.73 -19.56 -25.29
N LEU A 455 2.50 -19.77 -24.82
CA LEU A 455 1.46 -18.76 -24.75
C LEU A 455 1.22 -18.37 -23.30
N THR A 456 1.23 -17.07 -23.03
CA THR A 456 0.94 -16.52 -21.70
C THR A 456 -0.27 -15.58 -21.82
N ALA A 457 -1.35 -15.93 -21.13
CA ALA A 457 -2.55 -15.12 -21.00
C ALA A 457 -2.38 -14.15 -19.83
N THR A 458 -2.58 -12.87 -20.08
CA THR A 458 -2.61 -11.84 -19.04
C THR A 458 -4.03 -11.27 -18.97
N PRO A 459 -4.79 -11.55 -17.90
CA PRO A 459 -6.14 -10.99 -17.73
C PRO A 459 -6.10 -9.46 -17.71
N ALA A 460 -7.06 -8.83 -18.38
CA ALA A 460 -7.31 -7.41 -18.23
C ALA A 460 -7.91 -7.11 -16.85
N SER A 461 -7.83 -5.86 -16.41
CA SER A 461 -8.47 -5.43 -15.16
C SER A 461 -9.98 -5.76 -15.19
N GLY A 462 -10.48 -6.37 -14.11
CA GLY A 462 -11.88 -6.83 -14.05
C GLY A 462 -12.15 -8.13 -14.81
N TYR A 463 -11.12 -8.90 -15.18
CA TYR A 463 -11.23 -10.22 -15.77
C TYR A 463 -10.31 -11.23 -15.08
N THR A 464 -10.70 -12.49 -15.08
CA THR A 464 -9.88 -13.63 -14.69
C THR A 464 -9.69 -14.54 -15.88
N PHE A 465 -8.45 -15.00 -16.09
CA PHE A 465 -8.20 -16.09 -17.03
C PHE A 465 -8.90 -17.35 -16.51
N THR A 466 -9.59 -18.05 -17.40
CA THR A 466 -10.32 -19.28 -17.05
C THR A 466 -9.70 -20.51 -17.70
N SER A 467 -9.48 -20.45 -19.01
CA SER A 467 -8.98 -21.59 -19.78
C SER A 467 -8.46 -21.15 -21.14
N TRP A 468 -7.59 -21.95 -21.72
CA TRP A 468 -7.27 -21.92 -23.13
C TRP A 468 -8.23 -22.82 -23.90
N SER A 469 -8.45 -22.56 -25.19
CA SER A 469 -9.26 -23.44 -26.06
C SER A 469 -8.67 -24.84 -26.25
N ASN A 470 -7.40 -25.05 -25.91
CA ASN A 470 -6.77 -26.39 -25.86
C ASN A 470 -7.03 -27.12 -24.52
N GLY A 471 -7.84 -26.55 -23.61
CA GLY A 471 -8.21 -27.14 -22.34
C GLY A 471 -7.27 -26.84 -21.17
N ALA A 472 -6.13 -26.18 -21.38
CA ALA A 472 -5.24 -25.80 -20.29
C ALA A 472 -5.87 -24.72 -19.39
N THR A 473 -5.73 -24.86 -18.07
CA THR A 473 -6.33 -23.96 -17.06
C THR A 473 -5.31 -23.05 -16.36
N THR A 474 -4.02 -23.22 -16.65
CA THR A 474 -2.95 -22.32 -16.19
C THR A 474 -2.80 -21.15 -17.16
N ALA A 475 -2.49 -19.95 -16.63
CA ALA A 475 -2.30 -18.74 -17.45
C ALA A 475 -1.11 -18.82 -18.42
N SER A 476 -0.26 -19.85 -18.30
CA SER A 476 0.75 -20.22 -19.29
C SER A 476 0.44 -21.62 -19.84
N THR A 477 0.57 -21.78 -21.15
CA THR A 477 0.47 -23.08 -21.85
C THR A 477 1.45 -23.12 -23.01
N THR A 478 1.66 -24.30 -23.59
CA THR A 478 2.47 -24.47 -24.81
C THR A 478 1.62 -25.02 -25.95
N VAL A 479 2.00 -24.66 -27.17
CA VAL A 479 1.37 -25.14 -28.41
C VAL A 479 2.48 -25.63 -29.32
N THR A 480 2.46 -26.91 -29.69
CA THR A 480 3.32 -27.43 -30.74
C THR A 480 2.66 -27.17 -32.09
N MET A 481 3.32 -26.38 -32.92
CA MET A 481 2.81 -25.93 -34.22
C MET A 481 2.96 -27.05 -35.25
N ASN A 482 1.94 -27.91 -35.36
CA ASN A 482 1.88 -29.00 -36.37
C ASN A 482 0.76 -28.81 -37.40
N ALA A 483 -0.02 -27.73 -37.28
CA ALA A 483 -1.07 -27.29 -38.19
C ALA A 483 -1.34 -25.80 -37.94
N ASN A 484 -1.97 -25.09 -38.91
CA ASN A 484 -2.51 -23.75 -38.65
C ASN A 484 -3.46 -23.85 -37.45
N THR A 485 -3.13 -23.15 -36.36
CA THR A 485 -3.77 -23.35 -35.07
C THR A 485 -4.37 -22.04 -34.60
N THR A 486 -5.62 -22.07 -34.13
CA THR A 486 -6.21 -20.94 -33.40
C THR A 486 -6.31 -21.31 -31.92
N ILE A 487 -5.67 -20.54 -31.05
CA ILE A 487 -5.81 -20.67 -29.60
C ILE A 487 -6.52 -19.46 -29.02
N THR A 488 -7.59 -19.73 -28.29
CA THR A 488 -8.35 -18.70 -27.60
C THR A 488 -8.01 -18.73 -26.11
N ALA A 489 -7.59 -17.60 -25.54
CA ALA A 489 -7.59 -17.43 -24.09
C ALA A 489 -8.98 -16.98 -23.66
N ASN A 490 -9.67 -17.81 -22.89
CA ASN A 490 -10.97 -17.51 -22.34
C ASN A 490 -10.79 -16.79 -21.00
N PHE A 491 -11.40 -15.62 -20.90
CA PHE A 491 -11.48 -14.84 -19.70
C PHE A 491 -12.94 -14.73 -19.29
N THR A 492 -13.20 -14.73 -18.01
CA THR A 492 -14.50 -14.33 -17.47
C THR A 492 -14.33 -12.98 -16.83
N ALA A 493 -15.32 -12.10 -17.00
CA ALA A 493 -15.36 -10.88 -16.20
C ALA A 493 -15.25 -11.31 -14.74
N ALA A 494 -14.21 -10.83 -14.06
CA ALA A 494 -14.09 -10.92 -12.63
C ALA A 494 -15.25 -10.09 -12.09
N THR A 495 -16.37 -10.73 -11.79
CA THR A 495 -17.40 -10.10 -10.98
C THR A 495 -16.74 -9.83 -9.65
N ALA A 496 -16.32 -8.58 -9.43
CA ALA A 496 -15.88 -8.16 -8.12
C ALA A 496 -17.04 -8.46 -7.17
N SER A 497 -16.85 -9.47 -6.33
CA SER A 497 -17.82 -9.85 -5.33
C SER A 497 -17.42 -9.11 -4.07
N TYR A 498 -18.31 -8.26 -3.60
CA TYR A 498 -18.08 -7.50 -2.39
C TYR A 498 -18.82 -8.15 -1.24
N THR A 499 -18.14 -8.24 -0.09
CA THR A 499 -18.80 -8.61 1.16
C THR A 499 -19.48 -7.38 1.73
N LEU A 500 -20.69 -7.56 2.23
CA LEU A 500 -21.33 -6.56 3.10
C LEU A 500 -21.42 -7.15 4.50
N THR A 501 -20.84 -6.48 5.46
CA THR A 501 -20.89 -6.84 6.88
C THR A 501 -21.90 -5.92 7.56
N THR A 502 -22.86 -6.49 8.28
CA THR A 502 -23.89 -5.74 9.00
C THR A 502 -23.76 -5.96 10.49
N THR A 503 -23.70 -4.90 11.27
CA THR A 503 -23.54 -4.95 12.73
C THR A 503 -24.64 -4.15 13.43
N ALA A 504 -25.26 -4.71 14.46
CA ALA A 504 -26.12 -3.94 15.37
C ALA A 504 -25.27 -3.33 16.48
N SER A 505 -25.48 -2.05 16.80
CA SER A 505 -24.77 -1.36 17.89
C SER A 505 -25.76 -0.65 18.82
N PRO A 506 -25.86 -1.06 20.10
CA PRO A 506 -25.24 -2.24 20.69
C PRO A 506 -25.79 -3.54 20.06
N THR A 507 -25.05 -4.65 20.16
CA THR A 507 -25.45 -5.95 19.58
C THR A 507 -26.82 -6.42 20.09
N ALA A 508 -27.14 -6.15 21.36
CA ALA A 508 -28.45 -6.47 21.94
C ALA A 508 -29.59 -5.56 21.47
N GLY A 509 -29.29 -4.47 20.75
CA GLY A 509 -30.25 -3.42 20.43
C GLY A 509 -31.21 -3.74 19.29
N GLY A 510 -30.93 -4.74 18.47
CA GLY A 510 -31.80 -5.14 17.38
C GLY A 510 -31.14 -6.09 16.39
N SER A 511 -31.83 -6.32 15.28
CA SER A 511 -31.34 -7.14 14.17
C SER A 511 -31.37 -6.38 12.86
N ILE A 512 -30.60 -6.86 11.89
CA ILE A 512 -30.55 -6.31 10.53
C ILE A 512 -30.91 -7.42 9.56
N SER A 513 -31.96 -7.23 8.76
CA SER A 513 -32.27 -8.11 7.63
C SER A 513 -31.76 -7.48 6.33
N ARG A 514 -31.44 -8.33 5.35
CA ARG A 514 -30.80 -7.97 4.09
C ARG A 514 -31.61 -8.55 2.93
N SER A 515 -31.86 -7.76 1.90
CA SER A 515 -32.55 -8.23 0.69
C SER A 515 -31.90 -7.65 -0.56
N PRO A 516 -31.34 -8.46 -1.48
CA PRO A 516 -31.17 -9.91 -1.35
C PRO A 516 -30.24 -10.29 -0.18
N ASN A 517 -30.40 -11.49 0.39
CA ASN A 517 -29.49 -12.03 1.40
C ASN A 517 -28.48 -12.99 0.77
N ALA A 518 -27.22 -12.57 0.68
CA ALA A 518 -26.13 -13.36 0.12
C ALA A 518 -24.83 -13.17 0.93
N THR A 519 -23.93 -14.15 0.82
CA THR A 519 -22.58 -14.11 1.45
C THR A 519 -21.64 -13.12 0.75
N SER A 520 -21.85 -12.89 -0.55
CA SER A 520 -21.19 -11.84 -1.34
C SER A 520 -22.14 -11.33 -2.43
N TYR A 521 -21.86 -10.13 -2.94
CA TYR A 521 -22.71 -9.44 -3.91
C TYR A 521 -21.86 -9.01 -5.10
N ALA A 522 -22.36 -9.17 -6.31
CA ALA A 522 -21.70 -8.62 -7.48
C ALA A 522 -21.65 -7.09 -7.41
N ALA A 523 -20.62 -6.50 -8.03
CA ALA A 523 -20.51 -5.05 -8.20
C ALA A 523 -21.81 -4.41 -8.71
N GLY A 524 -22.24 -3.30 -8.10
CA GLY A 524 -23.47 -2.59 -8.44
C GLY A 524 -24.75 -3.19 -7.84
N THR A 525 -24.69 -4.34 -7.15
CA THR A 525 -25.87 -4.89 -6.49
C THR A 525 -26.37 -3.93 -5.42
N VAL A 526 -27.63 -3.53 -5.49
CA VAL A 526 -28.27 -2.70 -4.46
C VAL A 526 -28.90 -3.61 -3.42
N VAL A 527 -28.38 -3.56 -2.20
CA VAL A 527 -28.87 -4.35 -1.06
C VAL A 527 -29.72 -3.45 -0.18
N THR A 528 -30.97 -3.84 0.04
CA THR A 528 -31.85 -3.20 1.02
C THR A 528 -31.54 -3.74 2.41
N LEU A 529 -31.31 -2.85 3.36
CA LEU A 529 -31.12 -3.17 4.77
C LEU A 529 -32.33 -2.67 5.56
N THR A 530 -32.81 -3.49 6.48
CA THR A 530 -33.89 -3.14 7.39
C THR A 530 -33.47 -3.45 8.82
N ALA A 531 -33.45 -2.43 9.66
CA ALA A 531 -33.17 -2.53 11.08
C ALA A 531 -34.47 -2.79 11.83
N THR A 532 -34.49 -3.85 12.63
CA THR A 532 -35.61 -4.19 13.52
C THR A 532 -35.12 -4.05 14.96
N PRO A 533 -35.55 -3.00 15.70
CA PRO A 533 -35.18 -2.83 17.10
C PRO A 533 -35.63 -4.02 17.95
N ALA A 534 -34.80 -4.42 18.90
CA ALA A 534 -35.19 -5.36 19.96
C ALA A 534 -36.10 -4.65 20.98
N SER A 535 -36.84 -5.43 21.78
CA SER A 535 -37.65 -4.88 22.86
C SER A 535 -36.82 -4.02 23.80
N GLY A 536 -37.29 -2.81 24.11
CA GLY A 536 -36.56 -1.85 24.93
C GLY A 536 -35.48 -1.07 24.18
N TYR A 537 -35.46 -1.10 22.85
CA TYR A 537 -34.57 -0.30 22.00
C TYR A 537 -35.34 0.43 20.88
N THR A 538 -34.80 1.55 20.44
CA THR A 538 -35.24 2.29 19.26
C THR A 538 -34.10 2.38 18.26
N PHE A 539 -34.40 2.19 16.97
CA PHE A 539 -33.44 2.47 15.90
C PHE A 539 -33.19 3.97 15.82
N THR A 540 -31.92 4.38 15.68
CA THR A 540 -31.54 5.79 15.57
C THR A 540 -31.00 6.14 14.20
N SER A 541 -30.00 5.41 13.71
CA SER A 541 -29.37 5.70 12.42
C SER A 541 -28.58 4.52 11.87
N TRP A 542 -28.31 4.55 10.58
CA TRP A 542 -27.31 3.73 9.92
C TRP A 542 -25.97 4.46 9.88
N SER A 543 -24.85 3.73 9.83
CA SER A 543 -23.51 4.31 9.68
C SER A 543 -23.30 5.03 8.34
N ASN A 544 -24.17 4.83 7.34
CA ASN A 544 -24.18 5.61 6.09
C ASN A 544 -24.96 6.93 6.21
N GLY A 545 -25.43 7.30 7.41
CA GLY A 545 -26.15 8.55 7.69
C GLY A 545 -27.66 8.48 7.51
N ALA A 546 -28.22 7.37 7.00
CA ALA A 546 -29.67 7.23 6.87
C ALA A 546 -30.34 7.11 8.26
N THR A 547 -31.46 7.82 8.45
CA THR A 547 -32.21 7.87 9.73
C THR A 547 -33.51 7.08 9.69
N THR A 548 -33.88 6.51 8.53
CA THR A 548 -35.01 5.60 8.39
C THR A 548 -34.60 4.16 8.70
N ALA A 549 -35.49 3.39 9.31
CA ALA A 549 -35.23 1.98 9.66
C ALA A 549 -34.97 1.08 8.44
N SER A 550 -35.22 1.57 7.21
CA SER A 550 -34.79 0.95 5.96
C SER A 550 -33.86 1.88 5.19
N THR A 551 -32.80 1.33 4.59
CA THR A 551 -31.84 2.02 3.71
C THR A 551 -31.34 1.07 2.62
N THR A 552 -30.64 1.60 1.62
CA THR A 552 -30.02 0.81 0.55
C THR A 552 -28.52 1.04 0.49
N VAL A 553 -27.78 0.00 0.10
CA VAL A 553 -26.32 0.03 -0.10
C VAL A 553 -26.01 -0.51 -1.49
N THR A 554 -25.33 0.28 -2.31
CA THR A 554 -24.82 -0.19 -3.60
C THR A 554 -23.44 -0.80 -3.40
N MET A 555 -23.31 -2.08 -3.69
CA MET A 555 -22.08 -2.84 -3.47
C MET A 555 -21.06 -2.56 -4.56
N ASN A 556 -20.19 -1.56 -4.35
CA ASN A 556 -19.06 -1.24 -5.23
C ASN A 556 -17.68 -1.43 -4.56
N ALA A 557 -17.69 -1.83 -3.28
CA ALA A 557 -16.53 -2.18 -2.47
C ALA A 557 -17.00 -3.06 -1.30
N ASN A 558 -16.08 -3.76 -0.64
CA ASN A 558 -16.39 -4.39 0.65
C ASN A 558 -16.87 -3.30 1.61
N THR A 559 -18.08 -3.47 2.14
CA THR A 559 -18.78 -2.41 2.88
C THR A 559 -19.19 -2.94 4.25
N THR A 560 -19.04 -2.13 5.29
CA THR A 560 -19.59 -2.42 6.62
C THR A 560 -20.66 -1.38 6.94
N ILE A 561 -21.85 -1.84 7.30
CA ILE A 561 -22.95 -0.97 7.73
C ILE A 561 -23.40 -1.35 9.13
N THR A 562 -23.44 -0.36 10.02
CA THR A 562 -23.94 -0.53 11.37
C THR A 562 -25.33 0.06 11.50
N ALA A 563 -26.28 -0.69 12.03
CA ALA A 563 -27.54 -0.13 12.56
C ALA A 563 -27.32 0.27 14.02
N ASN A 564 -27.46 1.55 14.30
CA ASN A 564 -27.37 2.09 15.65
C ASN A 564 -28.75 2.04 16.30
N PHE A 565 -28.79 1.53 17.51
CA PHE A 565 -29.95 1.48 18.37
C PHE A 565 -29.62 2.18 19.69
N THR A 566 -30.60 2.85 20.25
CA THR A 566 -30.52 3.37 21.62
C THR A 566 -31.51 2.61 22.47
N ALA A 567 -31.15 2.31 23.72
CA ALA A 567 -32.12 1.78 24.66
C ALA A 567 -33.29 2.76 24.74
N ALA A 568 -34.50 2.28 24.49
CA ALA A 568 -35.73 3.02 24.70
C ALA A 568 -35.85 3.24 26.21
N THR A 569 -35.48 4.43 26.69
CA THR A 569 -35.65 4.79 28.10
C THR A 569 -37.14 5.01 28.35
N THR A 570 -37.83 3.99 28.85
CA THR A 570 -39.09 4.22 29.54
C THR A 570 -38.74 4.94 30.84
N SER A 571 -39.18 6.19 30.99
CA SER A 571 -38.96 6.97 32.20
C SER A 571 -40.23 7.05 33.02
N TYR A 572 -40.08 6.99 34.34
CA TYR A 572 -41.17 7.08 35.31
C TYR A 572 -40.95 8.26 36.23
N THR A 573 -42.03 8.92 36.63
CA THR A 573 -42.01 10.02 37.60
C THR A 573 -42.13 9.47 39.02
N LEU A 574 -41.30 9.97 39.94
CA LEU A 574 -41.41 9.70 41.37
C LEU A 574 -41.88 10.96 42.12
N THR A 575 -43.11 10.92 42.60
CA THR A 575 -43.68 11.97 43.45
C THR A 575 -43.46 11.58 44.91
N THR A 576 -42.90 12.50 45.73
CA THR A 576 -42.68 12.27 47.16
C THR A 576 -43.44 13.29 47.99
N THR A 577 -44.08 12.86 49.07
CA THR A 577 -44.89 13.74 49.93
C THR A 577 -44.58 13.51 51.41
N ALA A 578 -44.32 14.56 52.19
CA ALA A 578 -44.22 14.47 53.65
C ALA A 578 -45.61 14.66 54.28
N SER A 579 -45.97 13.82 55.26
CA SER A 579 -47.27 13.89 55.95
C SER A 579 -47.09 13.79 57.48
N PRO A 580 -47.45 14.83 58.26
CA PRO A 580 -47.86 16.15 57.78
C PRO A 580 -46.72 16.85 57.04
N THR A 581 -47.03 17.80 56.15
CA THR A 581 -46.02 18.55 55.37
C THR A 581 -44.99 19.25 56.26
N ALA A 582 -45.40 19.71 57.44
CA ALA A 582 -44.51 20.33 58.44
C ALA A 582 -43.61 19.32 59.18
N GLY A 583 -43.86 18.01 59.03
CA GLY A 583 -43.20 16.96 59.81
C GLY A 583 -41.80 16.57 59.33
N GLY A 584 -41.39 16.97 58.12
CA GLY A 584 -40.06 16.67 57.61
C GLY A 584 -39.91 16.91 56.11
N SER A 585 -38.74 16.56 55.59
CA SER A 585 -38.43 16.61 54.16
C SER A 585 -38.03 15.23 53.65
N ILE A 586 -38.16 15.02 52.34
CA ILE A 586 -37.73 13.80 51.65
C ILE A 586 -36.67 14.21 50.64
N SER A 587 -35.48 13.63 50.77
CA SER A 587 -34.43 13.72 49.75
C SER A 587 -34.43 12.47 48.88
N ARG A 588 -34.13 12.64 47.59
CA ARG A 588 -34.07 11.59 46.59
C ARG A 588 -32.63 11.47 46.12
N SER A 589 -32.09 10.25 46.06
CA SER A 589 -30.78 9.99 45.47
C SER A 589 -30.86 8.79 44.52
N PRO A 590 -30.66 8.97 43.20
CA PRO A 590 -30.44 10.25 42.51
C PRO A 590 -31.68 11.17 42.56
N ASN A 591 -31.48 12.49 42.50
CA ASN A 591 -32.58 13.47 42.40
C ASN A 591 -32.80 13.84 40.92
N ALA A 592 -33.91 13.40 40.32
CA ALA A 592 -34.22 13.65 38.91
C ALA A 592 -35.71 13.96 38.71
N THR A 593 -36.06 14.61 37.60
CA THR A 593 -37.46 14.89 37.20
C THR A 593 -38.18 13.64 36.67
N SER A 594 -37.42 12.68 36.14
CA SER A 594 -37.89 11.35 35.76
C SER A 594 -36.74 10.35 35.87
N TYR A 595 -37.07 9.08 36.02
CA TYR A 595 -36.12 8.00 36.27
C TYR A 595 -36.29 6.92 35.22
N ALA A 596 -35.21 6.41 34.63
CA ALA A 596 -35.30 5.27 33.74
C ALA A 596 -35.88 4.05 34.46
N SER A 597 -36.59 3.18 33.74
CA SER A 597 -37.11 1.91 34.26
C SER A 597 -36.02 1.12 34.98
N GLY A 598 -36.32 0.63 36.18
CA GLY A 598 -35.38 -0.11 37.03
C GLY A 598 -34.45 0.78 37.86
N THR A 599 -34.48 2.11 37.72
CA THR A 599 -33.67 2.99 38.58
C THR A 599 -34.11 2.82 40.03
N VAL A 600 -33.19 2.44 40.90
CA VAL A 600 -33.42 2.38 42.34
C VAL A 600 -33.14 3.76 42.92
N VAL A 601 -34.20 4.42 43.40
CA VAL A 601 -34.10 5.72 44.05
C VAL A 601 -34.10 5.50 45.55
N THR A 602 -33.03 5.94 46.21
CA THR A 602 -32.99 6.00 47.67
C THR A 602 -33.76 7.22 48.13
N LEU A 603 -34.74 7.00 48.98
CA LEU A 603 -35.50 8.02 49.66
C LEU A 603 -35.03 8.12 51.10
N THR A 604 -34.61 9.31 51.51
CA THR A 604 -34.24 9.60 52.90
C THR A 604 -35.19 10.65 53.45
N ALA A 605 -35.95 10.26 54.46
CA ALA A 605 -36.80 11.12 55.23
C ALA A 605 -35.97 11.77 56.33
N THR A 606 -35.95 13.10 56.34
CA THR A 606 -35.33 13.90 57.39
C THR A 606 -36.45 14.55 58.18
N PRO A 607 -36.77 14.06 59.39
CA PRO A 607 -37.78 14.69 60.24
C PRO A 607 -37.44 16.15 60.53
N ALA A 608 -38.46 17.01 60.54
CA ALA A 608 -38.34 18.37 61.03
C ALA A 608 -38.22 18.35 62.56
N SER A 609 -37.71 19.45 63.13
CA SER A 609 -37.62 19.59 64.60
C SER A 609 -38.98 19.34 65.27
N GLY A 610 -39.00 18.52 66.31
CA GLY A 610 -40.23 18.12 67.00
C GLY A 610 -41.02 16.99 66.33
N TYR A 611 -40.46 16.31 65.32
CA TYR A 611 -41.06 15.13 64.69
C TYR A 611 -40.05 13.97 64.60
N THR A 612 -40.56 12.73 64.61
CA THR A 612 -39.85 11.51 64.28
C THR A 612 -40.42 10.91 63.02
N PHE A 613 -39.56 10.30 62.21
CA PHE A 613 -40.00 9.51 61.07
C PHE A 613 -40.75 8.27 61.58
N ALA A 614 -41.94 8.01 61.05
CA ALA A 614 -42.77 6.89 61.44
C ALA A 614 -42.67 5.74 60.41
N SER A 615 -43.01 6.02 59.14
CA SER A 615 -42.98 5.02 58.08
C SER A 615 -43.09 5.64 56.70
N TRP A 616 -42.74 4.86 55.68
CA TRP A 616 -42.98 5.15 54.27
C TRP A 616 -44.27 4.45 53.82
N SER A 617 -44.97 5.01 52.83
CA SER A 617 -46.16 4.37 52.25
C SER A 617 -45.87 3.05 51.52
N ASN A 618 -44.60 2.70 51.25
CA ASN A 618 -44.20 1.37 50.78
C ASN A 618 -43.98 0.35 51.92
N GLY A 619 -44.30 0.71 53.17
CA GLY A 619 -44.20 -0.16 54.34
C GLY A 619 -42.85 -0.14 55.06
N ALA A 620 -41.84 0.56 54.54
CA ALA A 620 -40.54 0.66 55.21
C ALA A 620 -40.61 1.55 56.46
N THR A 621 -40.02 1.09 57.56
CA THR A 621 -40.01 1.78 58.87
C THR A 621 -38.68 2.46 59.21
N THR A 622 -37.66 2.29 58.36
CA THR A 622 -36.38 3.00 58.47
C THR A 622 -36.44 4.34 57.74
N ALA A 623 -35.79 5.38 58.28
CA ALA A 623 -35.76 6.72 57.69
C ALA A 623 -35.11 6.78 56.29
N SER A 624 -34.41 5.72 55.88
CA SER A 624 -33.98 5.48 54.50
C SER A 624 -34.70 4.25 53.94
N THR A 625 -35.20 4.35 52.71
CA THR A 625 -35.76 3.24 51.94
C THR A 625 -35.37 3.37 50.47
N THR A 626 -35.63 2.34 49.68
CA THR A 626 -35.42 2.38 48.23
C THR A 626 -36.73 2.13 47.49
N VAL A 627 -36.84 2.73 46.30
CA VAL A 627 -37.96 2.55 45.38
C VAL A 627 -37.38 2.21 44.02
N THR A 628 -37.74 1.06 43.48
CA THR A 628 -37.36 0.72 42.10
C THR A 628 -38.41 1.30 41.15
N MET A 629 -37.99 2.20 40.28
CA MET A 629 -38.86 2.91 39.36
C MET A 629 -39.22 2.02 38.18
N ASN A 630 -40.32 1.27 38.30
CA ASN A 630 -40.88 0.43 37.23
C ASN A 630 -42.27 0.89 36.74
N ALA A 631 -42.80 1.96 37.34
CA ALA A 631 -44.01 2.67 36.98
C ALA A 631 -43.97 4.08 37.59
N ASN A 632 -44.84 4.99 37.16
CA ASN A 632 -45.04 6.26 37.86
C ASN A 632 -45.49 5.96 39.30
N THR A 633 -44.70 6.43 40.28
CA THR A 633 -44.82 6.01 41.68
C THR A 633 -44.97 7.22 42.58
N THR A 634 -45.83 7.13 43.60
CA THR A 634 -45.94 8.14 44.66
C THR A 634 -45.59 7.52 46.00
N ILE A 635 -44.69 8.15 46.75
CA ILE A 635 -44.26 7.69 48.08
C ILE A 635 -44.42 8.78 49.12
N THR A 636 -45.11 8.45 50.21
CA THR A 636 -45.34 9.36 51.33
C THR A 636 -44.44 8.97 52.51
N ALA A 637 -43.72 9.92 53.09
CA ALA A 637 -43.09 9.78 54.40
C ALA A 637 -44.05 10.29 55.48
N THR A 638 -44.42 9.42 56.41
CA THR A 638 -45.23 9.78 57.57
C THR A 638 -44.32 10.14 58.74
N PHE A 639 -44.59 11.29 59.36
CA PHE A 639 -43.87 11.79 60.52
C PHE A 639 -44.83 11.96 61.70
N ASN A 640 -44.40 11.54 62.88
CA ASN A 640 -45.14 11.70 64.13
C ASN A 640 -44.51 12.82 64.96
N PRO A 641 -45.29 13.68 65.63
CA PRO A 641 -44.75 14.65 66.58
C PRO A 641 -44.02 13.93 67.73
N VAL A 642 -42.87 14.47 68.16
CA VAL A 642 -42.13 14.00 69.34
C VAL A 642 -42.64 14.72 70.58
N THR A 643 -43.15 13.96 71.55
CA THR A 643 -43.45 14.45 72.90
C THR A 643 -42.22 14.31 73.81
N SER A 644 -41.38 15.36 73.81
CA SER A 644 -40.42 15.93 74.82
C SER A 644 -39.41 15.09 75.66
N GLY A 645 -38.19 15.67 75.85
CA GLY A 645 -37.32 15.47 77.03
C GLY A 645 -36.00 16.28 77.05
N ASN A 646 -35.98 17.47 77.66
CA ASN A 646 -34.75 18.14 78.12
C ASN A 646 -34.27 17.39 79.37
N THR A 647 -33.06 16.83 79.38
CA THR A 647 -32.53 16.10 80.55
C THR A 647 -31.22 16.69 81.04
N THR A 648 -30.90 16.40 82.29
CA THR A 648 -29.71 16.89 82.97
C THR A 648 -28.77 15.73 83.27
N LEU A 649 -27.53 15.85 82.82
CA LEU A 649 -26.42 14.96 83.15
C LEU A 649 -25.53 15.64 84.20
N ARG A 650 -25.22 14.95 85.30
CA ARG A 650 -24.22 15.38 86.29
C ARG A 650 -23.03 14.41 86.30
N ILE A 651 -21.82 14.96 86.32
CA ILE A 651 -20.55 14.25 86.34
C ILE A 651 -19.78 14.66 87.61
N ASP A 652 -19.59 13.68 88.49
CA ASP A 652 -18.96 13.79 89.81
C ASP A 652 -17.46 13.43 89.76
N ASP A 653 -16.65 13.95 90.69
CA ASP A 653 -15.19 13.81 90.72
C ASP A 653 -14.69 12.45 91.25
N ASN A 654 -15.55 11.61 91.84
CA ASN A 654 -15.16 10.32 92.45
C ASN A 654 -15.71 9.04 91.76
N ALA A 655 -16.31 9.13 90.56
CA ALA A 655 -17.00 7.96 90.00
C ALA A 655 -16.07 6.96 89.25
N ILE A 656 -15.97 5.73 89.80
CA ILE A 656 -15.21 4.56 89.26
C ILE A 656 -15.92 3.82 88.11
N ILE A 657 -17.15 4.15 87.69
CA ILE A 657 -17.79 3.47 86.54
C ILE A 657 -18.63 4.45 85.69
N ALA A 658 -18.32 4.54 84.39
CA ALA A 658 -19.07 5.23 83.31
C ALA A 658 -19.31 6.75 83.49
N SER A 659 -18.35 7.46 84.08
CA SER A 659 -18.62 8.74 84.75
C SER A 659 -18.50 10.01 83.89
N GLY A 660 -17.91 9.97 82.70
CA GLY A 660 -17.66 11.17 81.91
C GLY A 660 -16.59 12.10 82.52
N TYR A 661 -15.98 11.74 83.66
CA TYR A 661 -14.80 12.38 84.22
C TYR A 661 -13.54 11.71 83.62
N CYS A 662 -12.63 12.52 83.06
CA CYS A 662 -11.45 12.04 82.36
C CYS A 662 -10.13 12.26 83.12
N GLY A 663 -10.16 12.96 84.26
CA GLY A 663 -9.00 13.25 85.09
C GLY A 663 -8.81 14.76 85.33
N ALA A 664 -7.87 15.07 86.23
CA ALA A 664 -7.49 16.43 86.56
C ALA A 664 -5.98 16.54 86.76
N ASP A 665 -5.42 17.71 86.49
CA ASP A 665 -4.00 18.00 86.77
C ASP A 665 -3.73 18.28 88.26
N GLY A 666 -4.79 18.37 89.06
CA GLY A 666 -4.76 18.60 90.50
C GLY A 666 -4.84 17.32 91.33
N SER A 667 -5.06 17.49 92.64
CA SER A 667 -5.28 16.37 93.56
C SER A 667 -6.74 16.27 93.96
N ILE A 668 -7.26 15.04 93.99
CA ILE A 668 -8.56 14.72 94.62
C ILE A 668 -8.33 14.71 96.14
N GLN A 669 -9.17 15.43 96.87
CA GLN A 669 -9.04 15.63 98.32
C GLN A 669 -10.41 15.47 99.00
N ASN A 670 -10.41 15.23 100.31
CA ASN A 670 -11.63 15.05 101.13
C ASN A 670 -11.53 15.73 102.50
N SER A 671 -10.60 16.68 102.67
CA SER A 671 -10.35 17.33 103.96
C SER A 671 -11.42 18.34 104.36
N TYR A 672 -12.28 18.78 103.42
CA TYR A 672 -13.45 19.60 103.67
C TYR A 672 -14.74 18.79 103.47
N THR A 673 -15.64 18.85 104.45
CA THR A 673 -16.93 18.18 104.39
C THR A 673 -17.93 18.91 103.48
N GLY A 674 -18.94 18.19 102.99
CA GLY A 674 -20.08 18.74 102.25
C GLY A 674 -20.00 18.66 100.71
N ALA A 675 -18.90 18.16 100.16
CA ALA A 675 -18.80 17.80 98.74
C ALA A 675 -19.69 16.60 98.42
N ASP A 676 -20.25 16.55 97.21
CA ASP A 676 -21.00 15.38 96.73
C ASP A 676 -20.01 14.21 96.59
N GLY A 677 -20.43 12.98 96.90
CA GLY A 677 -19.51 11.83 96.91
C GLY A 677 -18.36 11.87 97.95
N GLY A 678 -18.20 12.97 98.70
CA GLY A 678 -17.20 13.16 99.76
C GLY A 678 -15.83 13.65 99.31
N TYR A 679 -15.63 13.93 98.02
CA TYR A 679 -14.35 14.36 97.45
C TYR A 679 -14.50 15.65 96.65
N TYR A 680 -13.39 16.34 96.41
CA TYR A 680 -13.32 17.45 95.47
C TYR A 680 -11.94 17.51 94.83
N ILE A 681 -11.83 18.21 93.71
CA ILE A 681 -10.58 18.45 93.00
C ILE A 681 -10.00 19.81 93.38
N ASN A 682 -8.75 19.79 93.86
CA ASN A 682 -7.92 20.98 94.06
C ASN A 682 -6.84 21.07 92.96
N LEU A 683 -6.92 22.11 92.13
CA LEU A 683 -6.01 22.35 90.99
C LEU A 683 -4.64 22.95 91.36
N SER A 684 -4.21 22.82 92.62
CA SER A 684 -2.84 23.06 93.08
C SER A 684 -2.32 24.48 92.87
N ASN A 685 -3.22 25.48 92.84
CA ASN A 685 -2.89 26.92 92.77
C ASN A 685 -1.89 27.27 91.65
N SER A 686 -2.07 26.70 90.46
CA SER A 686 -1.18 26.89 89.30
C SER A 686 -1.98 27.21 88.05
N ALA A 687 -1.41 27.97 87.12
CA ALA A 687 -2.04 28.29 85.83
C ALA A 687 -1.98 27.08 84.89
N ALA A 688 -2.93 27.03 83.94
CA ALA A 688 -3.07 25.98 82.93
C ALA A 688 -3.31 24.56 83.49
N LYS A 689 -3.76 24.46 84.74
CA LYS A 689 -4.22 23.21 85.34
C LYS A 689 -5.72 23.07 85.13
N GLY A 690 -6.18 21.87 84.87
CA GLY A 690 -7.59 21.68 84.54
C GLY A 690 -8.17 20.33 84.89
N ILE A 691 -9.48 20.24 84.65
CA ILE A 691 -10.30 19.05 84.84
C ILE A 691 -10.96 18.75 83.50
N ASP A 692 -10.79 17.53 83.01
CA ASP A 692 -11.30 17.06 81.73
C ASP A 692 -12.54 16.19 81.91
N TYR A 693 -13.54 16.43 81.07
CA TYR A 693 -14.82 15.71 81.01
C TYR A 693 -15.14 15.26 79.58
N SER A 694 -15.90 14.17 79.42
CA SER A 694 -16.34 13.60 78.15
C SER A 694 -17.85 13.34 78.16
N VAL A 695 -18.56 13.92 77.20
CA VAL A 695 -20.03 13.97 77.16
C VAL A 695 -20.52 13.66 75.76
N ASN A 696 -21.40 12.68 75.61
CA ASN A 696 -22.07 12.35 74.36
C ASN A 696 -23.44 13.03 74.31
N VAL A 697 -23.72 13.74 73.22
CA VAL A 697 -25.03 14.34 72.98
C VAL A 697 -25.62 13.87 71.65
N PRO A 698 -26.93 13.57 71.58
CA PRO A 698 -27.57 13.03 70.39
C PRO A 698 -27.71 14.03 69.24
N SER A 699 -27.57 15.34 69.51
CA SER A 699 -27.64 16.39 68.48
C SER A 699 -26.77 17.58 68.82
N ALA A 700 -26.18 18.21 67.80
CA ALA A 700 -25.49 19.47 67.97
C ALA A 700 -26.46 20.55 68.48
N GLY A 701 -25.99 21.42 69.37
CA GLY A 701 -26.85 22.47 69.92
C GLY A 701 -26.21 23.18 71.11
N THR A 702 -26.97 24.11 71.68
CA THR A 702 -26.60 24.84 72.89
C THR A 702 -27.01 24.03 74.12
N TYR A 703 -26.06 23.81 75.03
CA TYR A 703 -26.26 23.14 76.30
C TYR A 703 -25.88 24.08 77.43
N THR A 704 -26.58 23.97 78.55
CA THR A 704 -26.29 24.77 79.74
C THR A 704 -25.40 23.97 80.67
N ILE A 705 -24.31 24.57 81.15
CA ILE A 705 -23.38 23.99 82.11
C ILE A 705 -23.36 24.76 83.44
N LYS A 706 -23.04 24.03 84.50
CA LYS A 706 -22.88 24.54 85.86
C LYS A 706 -21.84 23.71 86.61
N PHE A 707 -20.95 24.35 87.36
CA PHE A 707 -20.04 23.67 88.26
C PHE A 707 -20.45 23.88 89.70
N ARG A 708 -20.36 22.84 90.53
CA ARG A 708 -20.41 22.99 91.99
C ARG A 708 -18.99 23.13 92.54
N TYR A 709 -18.82 24.05 93.47
CA TYR A 709 -17.50 24.44 93.96
C TYR A 709 -17.54 25.05 95.37
N ALA A 710 -16.38 25.10 96.03
CA ALA A 710 -16.14 25.90 97.23
C ALA A 710 -14.96 26.84 96.99
N ASN A 711 -15.08 28.12 97.37
CA ASN A 711 -14.02 29.11 97.24
C ASN A 711 -13.87 29.88 98.56
N GLY A 712 -13.11 29.33 99.49
CA GLY A 712 -12.79 29.96 100.78
C GLY A 712 -11.59 30.90 100.73
N SER A 713 -11.07 31.22 99.54
CA SER A 713 -9.89 32.09 99.38
C SER A 713 -10.14 33.53 99.84
N SER A 714 -9.10 34.35 99.93
CA SER A 714 -9.22 35.79 100.21
C SER A 714 -9.81 36.59 99.04
N SER A 715 -9.82 36.04 97.83
CA SER A 715 -10.33 36.71 96.62
C SER A 715 -11.86 36.75 96.59
N SER A 716 -12.45 37.85 96.11
CA SER A 716 -13.92 37.98 95.96
C SER A 716 -14.51 37.01 94.92
N ALA A 717 -13.71 36.60 93.93
CA ALA A 717 -13.99 35.50 93.02
C ALA A 717 -12.67 34.96 92.45
N THR A 718 -12.66 33.69 92.06
CA THR A 718 -11.60 33.11 91.22
C THR A 718 -12.16 32.83 89.82
N VAL A 719 -11.30 32.70 88.81
CA VAL A 719 -11.76 32.50 87.42
C VAL A 719 -10.99 31.38 86.72
N ALA A 720 -11.68 30.67 85.84
CA ALA A 720 -11.12 29.67 84.95
C ALA A 720 -11.79 29.76 83.57
N LYS A 721 -11.11 29.33 82.52
CA LYS A 721 -11.72 29.22 81.19
C LYS A 721 -12.33 27.82 81.00
N VAL A 722 -13.33 27.73 80.13
CA VAL A 722 -13.90 26.45 79.67
C VAL A 722 -13.52 26.23 78.22
N VAL A 723 -12.89 25.11 77.93
CA VAL A 723 -12.48 24.69 76.59
C VAL A 723 -13.33 23.52 76.15
N VAL A 724 -13.94 23.60 74.96
CA VAL A 724 -14.74 22.53 74.37
C VAL A 724 -14.07 22.08 73.07
N ASN A 725 -13.76 20.79 72.97
CA ASN A 725 -13.10 20.17 71.80
C ASN A 725 -11.84 20.92 71.36
N GLY A 726 -11.03 21.41 72.31
CA GLY A 726 -9.79 22.14 72.06
C GLY A 726 -9.97 23.64 71.74
N THR A 727 -11.20 24.15 71.70
CA THR A 727 -11.49 25.58 71.47
C THR A 727 -12.03 26.23 72.74
N THR A 728 -11.52 27.41 73.12
CA THR A 728 -12.05 28.17 74.26
C THR A 728 -13.52 28.55 74.02
N ALA A 729 -14.43 27.94 74.77
CA ALA A 729 -15.86 28.22 74.71
C ALA A 729 -16.25 29.37 75.65
N ILE A 730 -15.61 29.44 76.82
CA ILE A 730 -15.79 30.53 77.79
C ILE A 730 -14.40 31.00 78.22
N ALA A 731 -14.06 32.25 77.93
CA ALA A 731 -12.73 32.79 78.22
C ALA A 731 -12.51 33.07 79.72
N SER A 732 -13.57 33.35 80.47
CA SER A 732 -13.52 33.62 81.91
C SER A 732 -14.86 33.25 82.56
N LEU A 733 -14.89 32.13 83.28
CA LEU A 733 -15.99 31.67 84.11
C LEU A 733 -15.67 31.97 85.57
N GLY A 734 -16.58 32.67 86.25
CA GLY A 734 -16.40 33.11 87.63
C GLY A 734 -16.82 32.07 88.66
N PHE A 735 -16.01 31.97 89.71
CA PHE A 735 -16.23 31.18 90.92
C PHE A 735 -16.23 32.13 92.14
N PRO A 736 -17.34 32.86 92.39
CA PRO A 736 -17.49 33.78 93.52
C PRO A 736 -17.12 33.16 94.88
N LYS A 737 -16.57 33.97 95.78
CA LYS A 737 -16.20 33.55 97.14
C LYS A 737 -17.38 32.92 97.88
N THR A 738 -17.16 31.76 98.49
CA THR A 738 -18.11 31.12 99.40
C THR A 738 -17.77 31.50 100.86
N ALA A 739 -18.70 31.24 101.78
CA ALA A 739 -18.50 31.62 103.20
C ALA A 739 -17.30 30.91 103.86
N SER A 740 -17.00 29.68 103.44
CA SER A 740 -15.85 28.87 103.90
C SER A 740 -15.54 27.77 102.87
N TRP A 741 -14.42 27.07 103.05
CA TRP A 741 -14.07 25.89 102.26
C TRP A 741 -14.99 24.67 102.47
N THR A 742 -15.87 24.71 103.48
CA THR A 742 -16.93 23.70 103.71
C THR A 742 -18.30 24.17 103.20
N THR A 743 -18.38 25.38 102.62
CA THR A 743 -19.61 25.93 102.04
C THR A 743 -19.55 25.82 100.52
N TRP A 744 -20.44 25.02 99.95
CA TRP A 744 -20.49 24.71 98.53
C TRP A 744 -21.58 25.50 97.83
N ALA A 745 -21.24 26.10 96.69
CA ALA A 745 -22.15 26.85 95.83
C ALA A 745 -22.05 26.32 94.38
N THR A 746 -22.91 26.82 93.50
CA THR A 746 -22.81 26.55 92.07
C THR A 746 -22.52 27.82 91.31
N THR A 747 -21.81 27.70 90.19
CA THR A 747 -21.64 28.83 89.26
C THR A 747 -23.01 29.25 88.71
N THR A 748 -23.10 30.47 88.18
CA THR A 748 -24.22 30.83 87.31
C THR A 748 -24.27 29.91 86.10
N ASP A 749 -25.47 29.68 85.57
CA ASP A 749 -25.66 28.93 84.32
C ASP A 749 -24.84 29.58 83.21
N ALA A 750 -23.99 28.79 82.57
CA ALA A 750 -23.26 29.20 81.38
C ALA A 750 -23.69 28.33 80.20
N THR A 751 -23.62 28.85 78.99
CA THR A 751 -23.97 28.06 77.79
C THR A 751 -22.73 27.72 77.00
N ILE A 752 -22.68 26.49 76.50
CA ILE A 752 -21.67 26.02 75.55
C ILE A 752 -22.36 25.40 74.35
N THR A 753 -21.71 25.43 73.20
CA THR A 753 -22.19 24.72 72.02
C THR A 753 -21.47 23.38 71.94
N LEU A 754 -22.25 22.30 71.91
CA LEU A 754 -21.74 20.94 71.72
C LEU A 754 -22.11 20.46 70.32
N VAL A 755 -21.24 19.67 69.71
CA VAL A 755 -21.53 18.97 68.46
C VAL A 755 -22.23 17.64 68.76
N SER A 756 -22.97 17.11 67.80
CA SER A 756 -23.56 15.77 67.94
C SER A 756 -22.44 14.73 68.12
N GLY A 757 -22.65 13.77 69.03
CA GLY A 757 -21.64 12.79 69.42
C GLY A 757 -20.85 13.21 70.67
N ILE A 758 -19.66 12.64 70.82
CA ILE A 758 -18.79 12.84 71.99
C ILE A 758 -18.09 14.20 71.92
N ASN A 759 -18.16 14.96 73.01
CA ASN A 759 -17.49 16.25 73.22
C ASN A 759 -16.55 16.16 74.42
N ARG A 760 -15.40 16.85 74.34
CA ARG A 760 -14.46 17.03 75.45
C ARG A 760 -14.59 18.42 76.02
N ILE A 761 -14.79 18.51 77.33
CA ILE A 761 -14.94 19.77 78.06
C ILE A 761 -13.83 19.84 79.09
N ARG A 762 -13.08 20.93 79.11
CA ARG A 762 -12.01 21.17 80.09
C ARG A 762 -12.25 22.47 80.84
N LEU A 763 -12.30 22.41 82.16
CA LEU A 763 -12.18 23.58 83.02
C LEU A 763 -10.69 23.83 83.27
N GLU A 764 -10.17 25.01 82.95
CA GLU A 764 -8.73 25.31 83.03
C GLU A 764 -8.45 26.64 83.75
N THR A 765 -7.59 26.60 84.77
CA THR A 765 -7.14 27.79 85.50
C THR A 765 -6.31 28.69 84.59
N THR A 766 -6.51 30.00 84.69
CA THR A 766 -5.81 30.98 83.84
C THR A 766 -4.66 31.69 84.55
N VAL A 767 -4.57 31.56 85.88
CA VAL A 767 -3.58 32.21 86.74
C VAL A 767 -3.11 31.26 87.83
N SER A 768 -1.96 31.54 88.44
CA SER A 768 -1.35 30.73 89.50
C SER A 768 -1.71 31.17 90.92
N SER A 769 -2.83 31.87 91.10
CA SER A 769 -3.36 32.19 92.43
C SER A 769 -4.19 31.03 92.99
N GLU A 770 -4.55 31.11 94.27
CA GLU A 770 -5.47 30.15 94.88
C GLU A 770 -6.79 30.08 94.09
N PHE A 771 -7.24 28.87 93.78
CA PHE A 771 -8.43 28.61 92.97
C PHE A 771 -9.51 27.86 93.76
N ALA A 772 -10.75 27.90 93.29
CA ALA A 772 -11.85 27.16 93.87
C ALA A 772 -11.62 25.63 93.84
N ASN A 773 -12.10 24.94 94.87
CA ASN A 773 -12.19 23.49 94.89
C ASN A 773 -13.44 23.06 94.10
N ILE A 774 -13.29 22.15 93.15
CA ILE A 774 -14.36 21.77 92.21
C ILE A 774 -14.91 20.39 92.59
N ASP A 775 -16.23 20.30 92.68
CA ASP A 775 -16.97 19.09 93.08
C ASP A 775 -17.47 18.38 91.81
N TRP A 776 -18.51 18.90 91.16
CA TRP A 776 -19.05 18.30 89.94
C TRP A 776 -19.35 19.29 88.81
N LEU A 777 -19.56 18.74 87.61
CA LEU A 777 -20.10 19.42 86.42
C LEU A 777 -21.51 18.91 86.11
N GLU A 778 -22.45 19.82 85.88
CA GLU A 778 -23.80 19.52 85.40
C GLU A 778 -24.03 20.13 84.02
N ILE A 779 -24.73 19.38 83.16
CA ILE A 779 -24.99 19.72 81.76
C ILE A 779 -26.46 19.41 81.46
N THR A 780 -27.23 20.43 81.08
CA THR A 780 -28.65 20.31 80.74
C THR A 780 -28.87 20.63 79.27
N GLY A 781 -29.61 19.75 78.58
CA GLY A 781 -29.97 19.95 77.19
C GLY A 781 -30.67 18.72 76.61
N ASN A 782 -30.56 18.53 75.30
CA ASN A 782 -31.19 17.40 74.62
C ASN A 782 -30.49 16.08 74.98
N SER A 783 -30.94 15.42 76.04
CA SER A 783 -30.51 14.08 76.46
C SER A 783 -28.99 13.85 76.53
N PRO A 784 -28.20 14.71 77.23
CA PRO A 784 -26.78 14.48 77.41
C PRO A 784 -26.51 13.18 78.19
N THR A 785 -25.46 12.44 77.80
CA THR A 785 -25.00 11.22 78.45
C THR A 785 -23.49 11.25 78.67
N ALA A 786 -22.98 10.62 79.73
CA ALA A 786 -21.54 10.52 79.98
C ALA A 786 -20.85 9.68 78.90
N ALA A 787 -19.63 10.06 78.48
CA ALA A 787 -18.88 9.38 77.42
C ALA A 787 -17.47 8.93 77.84
N SER A 788 -16.87 8.05 77.04
CA SER A 788 -15.53 7.48 77.27
C SER A 788 -14.40 8.48 76.95
N CYS A 789 -13.24 8.30 77.58
CA CYS A 789 -12.09 9.22 77.53
C CYS A 789 -10.96 8.83 76.54
N SER A 790 -11.08 7.75 75.76
CA SER A 790 -10.06 7.25 74.80
C SER A 790 -10.31 7.66 73.32
N SER A 791 -9.23 7.86 72.54
CA SER A 791 -9.07 8.74 71.35
C SER A 791 -9.21 8.10 69.94
N SER A 792 -9.41 8.92 68.89
CA SER A 792 -9.02 8.59 67.50
C SER A 792 -8.28 9.77 66.83
N GLY A 793 -7.08 9.49 66.29
CA GLY A 793 -6.09 10.44 65.78
C GLY A 793 -6.08 10.62 64.25
N LYS A 794 -5.47 11.73 63.83
CA LYS A 794 -5.38 12.32 62.47
C LYS A 794 -4.56 11.49 61.46
N SER A 795 -4.93 11.55 60.17
CA SER A 795 -4.18 11.01 59.01
C SER A 795 -3.75 12.13 58.05
N THR A 796 -2.51 12.07 57.52
CA THR A 796 -1.92 12.93 56.49
C THR A 796 -1.29 12.07 55.39
N LEU A 797 -1.53 12.38 54.11
CA LEU A 797 -1.00 11.68 52.91
C LEU A 797 0.26 12.38 52.36
N SER A 798 1.21 11.62 51.81
CA SER A 798 2.27 12.12 50.92
C SER A 798 2.38 11.30 49.62
N ASN A 799 2.54 12.00 48.50
CA ASN A 799 2.75 11.46 47.14
C ASN A 799 4.23 11.09 46.93
N ALA A 800 4.50 9.89 46.42
CA ALA A 800 5.77 9.58 45.75
C ALA A 800 5.64 8.45 44.71
N ALA A 801 6.29 8.69 43.56
CA ALA A 801 6.71 7.77 42.49
C ALA A 801 5.64 7.14 41.61
N ILE A 802 5.63 7.45 40.30
CA ILE A 802 6.31 6.65 39.24
C ILE A 802 6.45 7.51 37.96
N ALA A 803 7.67 7.78 37.52
CA ALA A 803 7.96 8.24 36.17
C ALA A 803 9.34 7.74 35.75
N GLU A 804 9.38 6.70 34.90
CA GLU A 804 10.50 6.46 34.00
C GLU A 804 9.95 5.70 32.77
N THR A 805 10.06 6.30 31.59
CA THR A 805 9.65 5.71 30.31
C THR A 805 10.90 5.51 29.47
N ILE A 806 11.19 4.27 29.10
CA ILE A 806 12.30 3.86 28.23
C ILE A 806 11.93 4.15 26.76
N SER A 807 12.91 4.63 25.97
CA SER A 807 12.76 4.98 24.55
C SER A 807 13.40 3.94 23.61
N VAL A 808 12.75 3.64 22.46
CA VAL A 808 13.28 2.82 21.36
C VAL A 808 13.88 3.74 20.29
N SER A 809 15.17 3.53 19.97
CA SER A 809 15.95 4.47 19.16
C SER A 809 15.76 4.32 17.65
N GLU A 810 15.55 3.13 17.06
CA GLU A 810 15.26 3.02 15.62
C GLU A 810 14.75 1.61 15.28
N ALA A 811 13.77 1.51 14.39
CA ALA A 811 13.28 0.25 13.87
C ALA A 811 13.42 0.27 12.34
N VAL A 812 14.13 -0.72 11.78
CA VAL A 812 14.49 -0.78 10.36
C VAL A 812 13.98 -2.09 9.76
N VAL A 813 13.45 -2.02 8.53
CA VAL A 813 12.95 -3.16 7.75
C VAL A 813 13.92 -3.48 6.61
N SER A 814 14.34 -4.74 6.49
CA SER A 814 15.19 -5.20 5.39
C SER A 814 14.80 -6.62 4.91
N PRO A 815 14.60 -6.84 3.59
CA PRO A 815 14.64 -5.85 2.51
C PRO A 815 13.37 -4.97 2.47
N ASN A 816 13.47 -3.76 1.91
CA ASN A 816 12.32 -2.89 1.58
C ASN A 816 12.58 -2.26 0.20
N PRO A 817 12.00 -2.78 -0.90
CA PRO A 817 10.86 -3.69 -0.93
C PRO A 817 11.13 -5.11 -0.43
N ALA A 818 10.20 -5.65 0.35
CA ALA A 818 10.24 -6.96 0.99
C ALA A 818 9.85 -8.09 0.04
N VAL A 819 10.50 -9.25 0.21
CA VAL A 819 10.23 -10.50 -0.53
C VAL A 819 10.28 -11.67 0.44
N ASN A 820 9.15 -12.38 0.59
CA ASN A 820 8.93 -13.58 1.40
C ASN A 820 9.12 -13.46 2.93
N THR A 821 10.22 -12.87 3.40
CA THR A 821 10.53 -12.66 4.81
C THR A 821 11.03 -11.24 5.08
N ILE A 822 10.31 -10.50 5.92
CA ILE A 822 10.75 -9.22 6.48
C ILE A 822 11.58 -9.47 7.73
N LYS A 823 12.77 -8.85 7.81
CA LYS A 823 13.51 -8.70 9.07
C LYS A 823 13.28 -7.31 9.64
N LEU A 824 12.74 -7.26 10.86
CA LEU A 824 12.59 -6.07 11.66
C LEU A 824 13.65 -6.09 12.77
N ILE A 825 14.45 -5.03 12.83
CA ILE A 825 15.46 -4.85 13.88
C ILE A 825 14.89 -3.88 14.93
N VAL A 826 14.82 -4.29 16.20
CA VAL A 826 14.30 -3.48 17.32
C VAL A 826 15.28 -3.51 18.49
N THR A 827 15.68 -2.36 19.01
CA THR A 827 16.55 -2.26 20.20
C THR A 827 15.72 -1.87 21.42
N THR A 828 15.76 -2.65 22.50
CA THR A 828 15.13 -2.33 23.79
C THR A 828 16.18 -2.28 24.90
N THR A 829 15.93 -1.56 26.00
CA THR A 829 16.88 -1.49 27.13
C THR A 829 16.59 -2.52 28.22
N GLU A 830 15.43 -3.16 28.19
CA GLU A 830 15.00 -4.22 29.11
C GLU A 830 14.12 -5.24 28.37
N ALA A 831 13.96 -6.43 28.97
CA ALA A 831 13.14 -7.49 28.41
C ALA A 831 11.64 -7.17 28.58
N LYS A 832 10.86 -7.20 27.50
CA LYS A 832 9.41 -6.90 27.54
C LYS A 832 8.62 -7.59 26.43
N GLU A 833 7.36 -7.92 26.72
CA GLU A 833 6.43 -8.45 25.70
C GLU A 833 5.95 -7.33 24.78
N ALA A 834 6.08 -7.52 23.47
CA ALA A 834 5.59 -6.62 22.45
C ALA A 834 4.66 -7.34 21.46
N SER A 835 3.67 -6.62 20.96
CA SER A 835 2.78 -7.03 19.86
C SER A 835 3.29 -6.45 18.56
N ILE A 836 3.62 -7.31 17.60
CA ILE A 836 4.05 -6.95 16.24
C ILE A 836 2.88 -7.19 15.30
N THR A 837 2.47 -6.15 14.58
CA THR A 837 1.26 -6.16 13.76
C THR A 837 1.56 -5.64 12.36
N LEU A 838 1.28 -6.41 11.32
CA LEU A 838 1.31 -5.94 9.94
C LEU A 838 -0.11 -5.63 9.49
N SER A 839 -0.32 -4.41 8.99
CA SER A 839 -1.63 -3.94 8.54
C SER A 839 -1.54 -3.34 7.14
N ASN A 840 -2.62 -3.41 6.36
CA ASN A 840 -2.70 -2.63 5.12
C ASN A 840 -2.90 -1.14 5.44
N ILE A 841 -2.83 -0.29 4.41
CA ILE A 841 -3.01 1.18 4.58
C ILE A 841 -4.39 1.58 5.15
N ASN A 842 -5.37 0.67 5.16
CA ASN A 842 -6.69 0.90 5.73
C ASN A 842 -6.78 0.43 7.19
N GLY A 843 -5.66 0.02 7.81
CA GLY A 843 -5.60 -0.44 9.20
C GLY A 843 -6.08 -1.86 9.44
N GLN A 844 -6.39 -2.64 8.38
CA GLN A 844 -6.74 -4.04 8.54
C GLN A 844 -5.50 -4.84 8.91
N ILE A 845 -5.54 -5.52 10.05
CA ILE A 845 -4.48 -6.40 10.54
C ILE A 845 -4.46 -7.68 9.70
N LEU A 846 -3.32 -7.94 9.06
CA LEU A 846 -3.06 -9.13 8.25
C LEU A 846 -2.31 -10.19 9.04
N LEU A 847 -1.42 -9.74 9.93
CA LEU A 847 -0.62 -10.60 10.77
C LEU A 847 -0.41 -9.92 12.12
N SER A 848 -0.55 -10.69 13.20
CA SER A 848 -0.25 -10.23 14.56
C SER A 848 0.49 -11.33 15.32
N LYS A 849 1.56 -10.95 16.00
CA LYS A 849 2.37 -11.85 16.82
C LYS A 849 2.78 -11.16 18.11
N LYS A 850 2.74 -11.88 19.22
CA LYS A 850 3.40 -11.47 20.46
C LYS A 850 4.79 -12.07 20.55
N GLN A 851 5.75 -11.29 21.01
CA GLN A 851 7.13 -11.74 21.22
C GLN A 851 7.76 -10.98 22.38
N VAL A 852 8.51 -11.69 23.22
CA VAL A 852 9.39 -11.06 24.21
C VAL A 852 10.61 -10.51 23.47
N LEU A 853 10.85 -9.22 23.60
CA LEU A 853 12.06 -8.55 23.14
C LEU A 853 13.03 -8.52 24.30
N GLU A 854 14.22 -9.09 24.14
CA GLU A 854 15.27 -9.10 25.15
C GLU A 854 15.97 -7.73 25.22
N SER A 855 16.62 -7.41 26.34
CA SER A 855 17.48 -6.21 26.40
C SER A 855 18.57 -6.27 25.34
N GLY A 856 18.72 -5.21 24.55
CA GLY A 856 19.61 -5.13 23.40
C GLY A 856 18.89 -5.19 22.05
N GLN A 857 19.62 -5.56 21.00
CA GLN A 857 19.10 -5.63 19.63
C GLN A 857 18.39 -6.96 19.39
N ASN A 858 17.14 -6.87 18.92
CA ASN A 858 16.28 -8.00 18.58
C ASN A 858 16.06 -8.02 17.06
N VAL A 859 16.15 -9.20 16.45
CA VAL A 859 15.80 -9.40 15.03
C VAL A 859 14.54 -10.26 14.96
N ILE A 860 13.47 -9.69 14.41
CA ILE A 860 12.16 -10.30 14.31
C ILE A 860 11.91 -10.63 12.84
N ALA A 861 11.72 -11.91 12.53
CA ALA A 861 11.29 -12.35 11.21
C ALA A 861 9.76 -12.38 11.14
N VAL A 862 9.20 -11.70 10.15
CA VAL A 862 7.80 -11.85 9.72
C VAL A 862 7.83 -12.60 8.40
N ASN A 863 6.98 -13.62 8.25
CA ASN A 863 6.85 -14.37 7.00
C ASN A 863 5.52 -13.99 6.35
N GLU A 864 5.59 -13.60 5.08
CA GLU A 864 4.52 -12.91 4.35
C GLU A 864 4.26 -13.54 2.98
N SER A 865 4.72 -14.77 2.75
CA SER A 865 4.64 -15.47 1.45
C SER A 865 3.24 -15.52 0.79
N ALA A 866 2.17 -15.16 1.52
CA ALA A 866 0.79 -15.06 1.03
C ALA A 866 0.22 -13.62 0.95
N ILE A 867 1.02 -12.59 1.21
CA ILE A 867 0.60 -11.18 1.19
C ILE A 867 0.84 -10.60 -0.21
N ALA A 868 -0.20 -9.99 -0.80
CA ALA A 868 -0.12 -9.40 -2.12
C ALA A 868 0.86 -8.20 -2.16
N ALA A 869 1.47 -7.95 -3.32
CA ALA A 869 2.29 -6.77 -3.55
C ALA A 869 1.53 -5.47 -3.20
N GLY A 870 2.17 -4.54 -2.50
CA GLY A 870 1.49 -3.33 -2.03
C GLY A 870 2.22 -2.60 -0.90
N LEU A 871 1.63 -1.48 -0.45
CA LEU A 871 2.12 -0.70 0.69
C LEU A 871 1.39 -1.13 1.97
N TYR A 872 2.16 -1.36 3.04
CA TYR A 872 1.67 -1.83 4.33
C TYR A 872 2.31 -1.04 5.48
N ILE A 873 1.71 -1.12 6.66
CA ILE A 873 2.18 -0.52 7.91
C ILE A 873 2.47 -1.64 8.91
N LEU A 874 3.75 -1.75 9.29
CA LEU A 874 4.20 -2.65 10.36
C LEU A 874 4.28 -1.85 11.67
N THR A 875 3.65 -2.35 12.73
CA THR A 875 3.55 -1.73 14.05
C THR A 875 4.15 -2.63 15.12
N VAL A 876 4.93 -2.07 16.04
CA VAL A 876 5.39 -2.75 17.27
C VAL A 876 4.84 -1.98 18.47
N GLN A 877 4.16 -2.68 19.38
CA GLN A 877 3.50 -2.08 20.55
C GLN A 877 3.74 -2.86 21.86
N SER A 878 4.22 -2.19 22.90
CA SER A 878 4.25 -2.66 24.31
C SER A 878 3.56 -1.62 25.22
N ALA A 879 3.59 -1.82 26.55
CA ALA A 879 2.99 -0.89 27.51
C ALA A 879 3.55 0.56 27.42
N ASP A 880 4.76 0.70 26.90
CA ASP A 880 5.56 1.92 26.89
C ASP A 880 6.19 2.25 25.51
N ILE A 881 5.99 1.40 24.49
CA ILE A 881 6.55 1.58 23.14
C ILE A 881 5.43 1.47 22.09
N GLN A 882 5.38 2.41 21.14
CA GLN A 882 4.59 2.29 19.92
C GLN A 882 5.37 2.88 18.72
N LYS A 883 5.69 2.06 17.72
CA LYS A 883 6.39 2.49 16.49
C LYS A 883 5.76 1.89 15.25
N THR A 884 5.73 2.65 14.16
CA THR A 884 5.16 2.27 12.86
C THR A 884 6.14 2.49 11.71
N ILE A 885 6.21 1.54 10.77
CA ILE A 885 7.10 1.59 9.60
C ILE A 885 6.33 1.24 8.33
N LYS A 886 6.61 1.95 7.24
CA LYS A 886 6.08 1.65 5.89
C LYS A 886 6.87 0.52 5.24
N VAL A 887 6.17 -0.50 4.77
CA VAL A 887 6.77 -1.66 4.08
C VAL A 887 6.15 -1.80 2.70
N ILE A 888 6.99 -1.93 1.67
CA ILE A 888 6.57 -2.22 0.29
C ILE A 888 6.77 -3.71 0.06
N MET A 889 5.71 -4.45 -0.23
CA MET A 889 5.76 -5.88 -0.57
C MET A 889 5.87 -6.03 -2.10
N LYS A 890 6.80 -6.87 -2.57
CA LYS A 890 7.01 -7.16 -3.99
C LYS A 890 6.32 -8.43 -4.44
#